data_AF-A0A5B0FBJ2-F1
#
_entry.id   AF-A0A5B0FBJ2-F1
#
_cell.length_a   1.000
_cell.length_b   1.000
_cell.length_c   1.000
_cell.angle_alpha   90.00
_cell.angle_beta   90.00
_cell.angle_gamma   90.00
#
_symmetry.space_group_name_H-M   'P 1'
#
loop_
_entity.id
_entity.type
_entity.pdbx_description
1 polymer ?
#
loop_
_entity_poly.entity_id
_entity_poly.type
_entity_poly.pdbx_seq_one_letter_code
_entity_poly.pdbx_strand_id
1 'polypeptide(L)'
;MSTLAYRRDIDGLRAIAVIAVVLFHFGVPGFTGGFVGVDVFFVISGYLITSIIWNQRQAGRFSFVDFWARRARRILPALFVMIAAVLAVGWFLMAPKDYEELGRSVRYQVMFVSNILFMRQDGYFDVASDLKPLLHTWSLAVEEQFYIVFPLLLTLLSSRLKHWRLALFGVLLVSFGLSVWAVAHHPEKAFFLLPMRAWELLAGAMLAVAPRGHWRLTATGAQVVSLFGFGLILLAVFAYDKSTPFPGAAALLPTLGVVTLIWANGHRQTLVGGLLASRVLVGLGLISYSWYLWHWPVFVFASYASVEEPGLVDTAGLILLTLLLGYLSWRFVETPFRERRLLAGRRQILIAAGCGVVVLGLAGQALRWTDGLPSRLSDQALQYAKGKEWRPELMRCLADDKTPDDKLFCHYGKLAPSSTKALVWGDSHATALIPVFDDGAQKHGVSVILASSPGCIPVEGLEHDQRCARFNRRVEGALKPQAVGDVVLVARWSLYLYGDVKGDLGHVLRDTHGRYDRATAEQRLADGLQATVRQLREGGHRVWLVKEAPLQQFSPPYRLTRLAMLHRPTDDVGLAVTEHFKRQAFISQLFAQIAAANSGVSVVDPAPLLCDDAGLCRVERDGHSLYTDDNHLSEIGARFVAPVLEPLFKRLQAQATLGNGSVNAAK
;
A
#
# COMPACT_ATOMS: atom_id res chain seq x y z
N MET A 1 -25.80 8.82 38.86
CA MET A 1 -25.02 8.86 37.62
C MET A 1 -25.17 10.27 37.01
N SER A 2 -24.12 11.10 36.92
CA SER A 2 -24.19 12.28 36.04
C SER A 2 -23.83 11.82 34.63
N THR A 3 -24.79 11.18 33.95
CA THR A 3 -24.62 10.76 32.56
C THR A 3 -24.41 12.01 31.72
N LEU A 4 -23.33 12.07 30.94
CA LEU A 4 -23.26 12.98 29.80
C LEU A 4 -24.58 12.89 29.05
N ALA A 5 -25.22 14.04 28.78
CA ALA A 5 -26.44 14.07 27.99
C ALA A 5 -26.17 13.37 26.66
N TYR A 6 -27.02 12.41 26.31
CA TYR A 6 -26.84 11.61 25.11
C TYR A 6 -26.95 12.50 23.85
N ARG A 7 -25.92 12.48 23.00
CA ARG A 7 -25.77 13.34 21.82
C ARG A 7 -25.99 12.53 20.53
N ARG A 8 -27.23 12.54 20.04
CA ARG A 8 -27.64 11.82 18.82
C ARG A 8 -26.91 12.30 17.57
N ASP A 9 -26.62 13.60 17.50
CA ASP A 9 -25.87 14.21 16.40
C ASP A 9 -24.45 13.66 16.27
N ILE A 10 -23.80 13.26 17.38
CA ILE A 10 -22.47 12.63 17.35
C ILE A 10 -22.55 11.22 16.75
N ASP A 11 -23.59 10.44 17.08
CA ASP A 11 -23.79 9.14 16.44
C ASP A 11 -24.07 9.31 14.93
N GLY A 12 -24.88 10.30 14.55
CA GLY A 12 -25.07 10.63 13.13
C GLY A 12 -23.77 11.01 12.42
N LEU A 13 -22.88 11.75 13.09
CA LEU A 13 -21.58 12.11 12.53
C LEU A 13 -20.67 10.88 12.36
N ARG A 14 -20.71 9.93 13.29
CA ARG A 14 -20.04 8.62 13.15
C ARG A 14 -20.58 7.82 11.97
N ALA A 15 -21.87 7.93 11.66
CA ALA A 15 -22.45 7.31 10.47
C ALA A 15 -21.88 7.91 9.18
N ILE A 16 -21.83 9.24 9.06
CA ILE A 16 -21.23 9.90 7.90
C ILE A 16 -19.77 9.45 7.71
N ALA A 17 -19.01 9.40 8.80
CA ALA A 17 -17.62 8.96 8.78
C ALA A 17 -17.45 7.51 8.28
N VAL A 18 -18.18 6.54 8.83
CA VAL A 18 -18.05 5.14 8.37
C VAL A 18 -18.57 4.95 6.95
N ILE A 19 -19.64 5.64 6.56
CA ILE A 19 -20.16 5.56 5.18
C ILE A 19 -19.10 6.05 4.20
N ALA A 20 -18.49 7.21 4.46
CA ALA A 20 -17.45 7.76 3.60
C ALA A 20 -16.26 6.79 3.46
N VAL A 21 -15.80 6.21 4.58
CA VAL A 21 -14.71 5.22 4.59
C VAL A 21 -15.06 3.96 3.79
N VAL A 22 -16.26 3.41 3.98
CA VAL A 22 -16.68 2.18 3.29
C VAL A 22 -16.78 2.44 1.79
N LEU A 23 -17.46 3.51 1.38
CA LEU A 23 -17.62 3.84 -0.04
C LEU A 23 -16.28 4.13 -0.73
N PHE A 24 -15.34 4.78 -0.02
CA PHE A 24 -13.97 4.98 -0.49
C PHE A 24 -13.26 3.66 -0.78
N HIS A 25 -13.21 2.73 0.18
CA HIS A 25 -12.49 1.47 0.00
C HIS A 25 -13.13 0.56 -1.05
N PHE A 26 -14.45 0.64 -1.25
CA PHE A 26 -15.15 -0.07 -2.32
C PHE A 26 -15.09 0.65 -3.68
N GLY A 27 -14.30 1.73 -3.81
CA GLY A 27 -14.07 2.40 -5.10
C GLY A 27 -15.28 3.11 -5.67
N VAL A 28 -16.26 3.48 -4.83
CA VAL A 28 -17.50 4.12 -5.31
C VAL A 28 -17.19 5.52 -5.87
N PRO A 29 -17.57 5.81 -7.14
CA PRO A 29 -17.27 7.09 -7.77
C PRO A 29 -17.74 8.29 -6.94
N GLY A 30 -16.87 9.30 -6.83
CA GLY A 30 -17.09 10.52 -6.06
C GLY A 30 -16.62 10.46 -4.60
N PHE A 31 -16.35 9.28 -4.02
CA PHE A 31 -15.92 9.18 -2.61
C PHE A 31 -14.39 9.07 -2.46
N THR A 32 -13.62 9.66 -3.36
CA THR A 32 -12.14 9.55 -3.41
C THR A 32 -11.44 10.10 -2.16
N GLY A 33 -12.08 11.03 -1.44
CA GLY A 33 -11.60 11.58 -0.19
C GLY A 33 -12.18 10.91 1.06
N GLY A 34 -12.93 9.80 0.92
CA GLY A 34 -13.65 9.20 2.05
C GLY A 34 -12.76 8.65 3.17
N PHE A 35 -11.46 8.48 2.94
CA PHE A 35 -10.46 8.14 3.97
C PHE A 35 -10.44 9.15 5.13
N VAL A 36 -10.83 10.41 4.91
CA VAL A 36 -10.92 11.45 5.96
C VAL A 36 -11.95 11.14 7.05
N GLY A 37 -12.82 10.15 6.84
CA GLY A 37 -13.74 9.68 7.87
C GLY A 37 -13.00 9.16 9.12
N VAL A 38 -11.75 8.69 8.99
CA VAL A 38 -10.92 8.30 10.14
C VAL A 38 -10.59 9.51 11.03
N ASP A 39 -10.28 10.66 10.44
CA ASP A 39 -10.01 11.91 11.15
C ASP A 39 -11.27 12.41 11.87
N VAL A 40 -12.44 12.23 11.24
CA VAL A 40 -13.72 12.50 11.89
C VAL A 40 -13.89 11.63 13.14
N PHE A 41 -13.56 10.34 13.07
CA PHE A 41 -13.56 9.47 14.24
C PHE A 41 -12.57 9.93 15.31
N PHE A 42 -11.35 10.31 14.94
CA PHE A 42 -10.32 10.78 15.87
C PHE A 42 -10.77 12.01 16.67
N VAL A 43 -11.36 13.01 16.02
CA VAL A 43 -11.89 14.20 16.70
C VAL A 43 -13.05 13.83 17.64
N ILE A 44 -13.99 12.99 17.18
CA ILE A 44 -15.12 12.52 18.01
C ILE A 44 -14.62 11.77 19.25
N SER A 45 -13.66 10.87 19.06
CA SER A 45 -13.06 10.06 20.11
C SER A 45 -12.34 10.91 21.14
N GLY A 46 -11.54 11.88 20.68
CA GLY A 46 -10.93 12.89 21.53
C GLY A 46 -11.95 13.65 22.38
N TYR A 47 -13.03 14.13 21.77
CA TYR A 47 -14.11 14.84 22.47
C TYR A 47 -14.83 13.97 23.52
N LEU A 48 -15.26 12.77 23.13
CA LEU A 48 -16.04 11.88 24.01
C LEU A 48 -15.20 11.37 25.19
N ILE A 49 -13.99 10.88 24.94
CA ILE A 49 -13.13 10.35 26.00
C ILE A 49 -12.71 11.44 26.97
N THR A 50 -12.32 12.61 26.46
CA THR A 50 -11.96 13.74 27.30
C THR A 50 -13.15 14.20 28.14
N SER A 51 -14.34 14.31 27.55
CA SER A 51 -15.57 14.65 28.26
C SER A 51 -15.88 13.65 29.39
N ILE A 52 -15.70 12.35 29.16
CA ILE A 52 -15.91 11.32 30.18
C ILE A 52 -14.90 11.46 31.33
N ILE A 53 -13.62 11.56 31.01
CA ILE A 53 -12.54 11.67 32.01
C ILE A 53 -12.72 12.95 32.83
N TRP A 54 -12.87 14.09 32.14
CA TRP A 54 -12.98 15.40 32.78
C TRP A 54 -14.19 15.48 33.72
N ASN A 55 -15.37 15.09 33.26
CA ASN A 55 -16.58 15.13 34.10
C ASN A 55 -16.49 14.18 35.30
N GLN A 56 -15.90 12.99 35.15
CA GLN A 56 -15.70 12.07 36.28
C GLN A 56 -14.70 12.60 37.29
N ARG A 57 -13.64 13.27 36.83
CA ARG A 57 -12.64 13.91 37.70
C ARG A 57 -13.24 15.09 38.46
N GLN A 58 -13.99 15.96 37.79
CA GLN A 58 -14.72 17.06 38.44
C GLN A 58 -15.72 16.55 39.50
N ALA A 59 -16.27 15.36 39.30
CA ALA A 59 -17.17 14.72 40.25
C ALA A 59 -16.45 13.87 41.33
N GLY A 60 -15.11 13.82 41.36
CA GLY A 60 -14.34 13.04 42.33
C GLY A 60 -14.48 11.51 42.20
N ARG A 61 -14.93 10.99 41.05
CA ARG A 61 -15.26 9.56 40.84
C ARG A 61 -14.45 8.87 39.76
N PHE A 62 -13.37 9.49 39.30
CA PHE A 62 -12.56 8.94 38.21
C PHE A 62 -11.66 7.80 38.70
N SER A 63 -11.61 6.72 37.92
CA SER A 63 -10.75 5.56 38.15
C SER A 63 -10.16 5.12 36.82
N PHE A 64 -8.84 5.04 36.75
CA PHE A 64 -8.10 4.60 35.55
C PHE A 64 -8.49 3.18 35.16
N VAL A 65 -8.51 2.26 36.12
CA VAL A 65 -8.85 0.85 35.89
C VAL A 65 -10.28 0.71 35.39
N ASP A 66 -11.23 1.45 35.97
CA ASP A 66 -12.62 1.37 35.50
C ASP A 66 -12.80 2.06 34.15
N PHE A 67 -11.99 3.05 33.81
CA PHE A 67 -11.94 3.65 32.49
C PHE A 67 -11.49 2.62 31.44
N TRP A 68 -10.33 1.98 31.63
CA TRP A 68 -9.80 0.98 30.70
C TRP A 68 -10.70 -0.27 30.64
N ALA A 69 -11.28 -0.72 31.74
CA ALA A 69 -12.23 -1.84 31.72
C ALA A 69 -13.48 -1.52 30.88
N ARG A 70 -13.95 -0.25 30.86
CA ARG A 70 -15.05 0.17 29.97
C ARG A 70 -14.63 0.23 28.50
N ARG A 71 -13.37 0.59 28.21
CA ARG A 71 -12.83 0.57 26.84
C ARG A 71 -12.67 -0.86 26.33
N ALA A 72 -12.02 -1.70 27.11
CA ALA A 72 -11.87 -3.13 26.85
C ALA A 72 -13.22 -3.79 26.49
N ARG A 73 -14.26 -3.55 27.30
CA ARG A 73 -15.62 -4.06 27.08
C ARG A 73 -16.27 -3.61 25.78
N ARG A 74 -15.94 -2.41 25.30
CA ARG A 74 -16.53 -1.82 24.09
C ARG A 74 -15.81 -2.27 22.82
N ILE A 75 -14.54 -2.61 22.91
CA ILE A 75 -13.64 -2.71 21.74
C ILE A 75 -13.17 -4.15 21.55
N LEU A 76 -12.57 -4.75 22.57
CA LEU A 76 -11.90 -6.05 22.44
C LEU A 76 -12.80 -7.21 21.99
N PRO A 77 -14.05 -7.37 22.48
CA PRO A 77 -14.87 -8.52 22.08
C PRO A 77 -15.12 -8.59 20.57
N ALA A 78 -15.56 -7.48 19.96
CA ALA A 78 -15.82 -7.44 18.52
C ALA A 78 -14.53 -7.54 17.70
N LEU A 79 -13.45 -6.91 18.16
CA LEU A 79 -12.12 -7.03 17.54
C LEU A 79 -11.63 -8.48 17.53
N PHE A 80 -11.71 -9.18 18.67
CA PHE A 80 -11.23 -10.56 18.78
C PHE A 80 -12.06 -11.53 17.94
N VAL A 81 -13.38 -11.36 17.88
CA VAL A 81 -14.24 -12.17 17.01
C VAL A 81 -13.89 -11.92 15.54
N MET A 82 -13.71 -10.66 15.15
CA MET A 82 -13.28 -10.34 13.78
C MET A 82 -11.93 -10.97 13.46
N ILE A 83 -10.91 -10.82 14.33
CA ILE A 83 -9.59 -11.43 14.13
C ILE A 83 -9.69 -12.96 14.00
N ALA A 84 -10.46 -13.62 14.86
CA ALA A 84 -10.66 -15.06 14.79
C ALA A 84 -11.32 -15.49 13.47
N ALA A 85 -12.33 -14.74 13.02
CA ALA A 85 -12.97 -14.98 11.72
C ALA A 85 -11.99 -14.76 10.55
N VAL A 86 -11.18 -13.71 10.61
CA VAL A 86 -10.16 -13.42 9.59
C VAL A 86 -9.09 -14.51 9.54
N LEU A 87 -8.65 -15.03 10.69
CA LEU A 87 -7.74 -16.18 10.76
C LEU A 87 -8.38 -17.44 10.16
N ALA A 88 -9.66 -17.69 10.43
CA ALA A 88 -10.39 -18.83 9.90
C ALA A 88 -10.60 -18.73 8.38
N VAL A 89 -11.00 -17.57 7.86
CA VAL A 89 -11.15 -17.35 6.42
C VAL A 89 -9.79 -17.41 5.73
N GLY A 90 -8.75 -16.84 6.35
CA GLY A 90 -7.38 -16.88 5.86
C GLY A 90 -6.84 -18.29 5.67
N TRP A 91 -7.22 -19.23 6.54
CA TRP A 91 -6.87 -20.65 6.41
C TRP A 91 -7.32 -21.24 5.05
N PHE A 92 -8.53 -20.89 4.62
CA PHE A 92 -9.14 -21.45 3.41
C PHE A 92 -8.76 -20.70 2.14
N LEU A 93 -8.47 -19.40 2.24
CA LEU A 93 -8.24 -18.56 1.06
C LEU A 93 -6.77 -18.26 0.81
N MET A 94 -5.98 -18.00 1.85
CA MET A 94 -4.66 -17.39 1.70
C MET A 94 -3.57 -18.37 1.30
N ALA A 95 -2.60 -17.92 0.50
CA ALA A 95 -1.34 -18.63 0.29
C ALA A 95 -0.51 -18.63 1.58
N PRO A 96 0.45 -19.56 1.77
CA PRO A 96 1.15 -19.72 3.05
C PRO A 96 1.85 -18.44 3.49
N LYS A 97 2.60 -17.79 2.60
CA LYS A 97 3.31 -16.54 2.94
C LYS A 97 2.39 -15.40 3.38
N ASP A 98 1.26 -15.25 2.71
CA ASP A 98 0.28 -14.22 3.09
C ASP A 98 -0.42 -14.58 4.41
N TYR A 99 -0.61 -15.87 4.70
CA TYR A 99 -1.19 -16.33 5.95
C TYR A 99 -0.23 -16.17 7.14
N GLU A 100 1.06 -16.43 6.93
CA GLU A 100 2.13 -16.04 7.86
C GLU A 100 2.06 -14.53 8.16
N GLU A 101 1.92 -13.72 7.12
CA GLU A 101 1.86 -12.25 7.22
C GLU A 101 0.62 -11.77 7.98
N LEU A 102 -0.53 -12.44 7.77
CA LEU A 102 -1.72 -12.23 8.59
C LEU A 102 -1.42 -12.54 10.07
N GLY A 103 -0.71 -13.63 10.36
CA GLY A 103 -0.27 -13.96 11.71
C GLY A 103 0.61 -12.86 12.33
N ARG A 104 1.51 -12.27 11.54
CA ARG A 104 2.31 -11.11 11.96
C ARG A 104 1.40 -9.91 12.28
N SER A 105 0.41 -9.62 11.44
CA SER A 105 -0.56 -8.55 11.67
C SER A 105 -1.40 -8.75 12.93
N VAL A 106 -1.84 -9.99 13.19
CA VAL A 106 -2.60 -10.35 14.40
C VAL A 106 -1.79 -10.05 15.67
N ARG A 107 -0.53 -10.47 15.73
CA ARG A 107 0.33 -10.23 16.92
C ARG A 107 0.45 -8.73 17.23
N TYR A 108 0.68 -7.92 16.21
CA TYR A 108 0.81 -6.47 16.42
C TYR A 108 -0.53 -5.83 16.76
N GLN A 109 -1.63 -6.30 16.17
CA GLN A 109 -2.96 -5.75 16.44
C GLN A 109 -3.44 -6.05 17.86
N VAL A 110 -3.23 -7.25 18.40
CA VAL A 110 -3.66 -7.57 19.78
C VAL A 110 -2.89 -6.78 20.84
N MET A 111 -1.71 -6.25 20.48
CA MET A 111 -0.91 -5.34 21.30
C MET A 111 -1.16 -3.85 20.98
N PHE A 112 -2.07 -3.54 20.05
CA PHE A 112 -2.33 -2.18 19.55
C PHE A 112 -1.09 -1.44 19.04
N VAL A 113 -0.25 -2.14 18.27
CA VAL A 113 0.94 -1.58 17.60
C VAL A 113 0.97 -1.90 16.11
N SER A 114 -0.17 -2.28 15.52
CA SER A 114 -0.30 -2.56 14.09
C SER A 114 0.06 -1.37 13.21
N ASN A 115 -0.18 -0.14 13.68
CA ASN A 115 0.27 1.07 12.98
C ASN A 115 1.80 1.13 12.79
N ILE A 116 2.58 0.65 13.77
CA ILE A 116 4.05 0.58 13.65
C ILE A 116 4.47 -0.51 12.66
N LEU A 117 3.73 -1.63 12.63
CA LEU A 117 3.96 -2.70 11.66
C LEU A 117 3.78 -2.15 10.24
N PHE A 118 2.62 -1.57 9.95
CA PHE A 118 2.28 -1.13 8.61
C PHE A 118 3.12 0.05 8.14
N MET A 119 3.54 0.95 9.04
CA MET A 119 4.53 1.99 8.74
C MET A 119 5.86 1.42 8.23
N ARG A 120 6.27 0.22 8.67
CA ARG A 120 7.53 -0.41 8.25
C ARG A 120 7.38 -1.27 6.99
N GLN A 121 6.16 -1.48 6.51
CA GLN A 121 5.85 -2.39 5.41
C GLN A 121 5.42 -1.67 4.13
N ASP A 122 6.02 -0.50 3.87
CA ASP A 122 5.84 0.28 2.65
C ASP A 122 6.91 -0.08 1.60
N GLY A 123 7.51 -1.28 1.71
CA GLY A 123 8.56 -1.74 0.82
C GLY A 123 8.00 -2.23 -0.51
N TYR A 124 8.76 -2.03 -1.58
CA TYR A 124 8.45 -2.45 -2.96
C TYR A 124 8.07 -3.94 -3.10
N PHE A 125 8.48 -4.81 -2.16
CA PHE A 125 8.23 -6.26 -2.18
C PHE A 125 7.29 -6.77 -1.08
N ASP A 126 6.65 -5.86 -0.33
CA ASP A 126 5.64 -6.27 0.65
C ASP A 126 4.34 -6.70 -0.05
N VAL A 127 3.52 -7.50 0.64
CA VAL A 127 2.15 -7.78 0.18
C VAL A 127 1.47 -6.44 -0.11
N ALA A 128 0.86 -6.28 -1.28
CA ALA A 128 0.14 -5.07 -1.63
C ALA A 128 -0.79 -4.67 -0.46
N SER A 129 -0.76 -3.40 -0.05
CA SER A 129 -1.50 -2.91 1.12
C SER A 129 -2.99 -3.30 1.08
N ASP A 130 -3.59 -3.32 -0.10
CA ASP A 130 -5.00 -3.69 -0.34
C ASP A 130 -5.30 -5.19 -0.15
N LEU A 131 -4.28 -6.03 0.02
CA LEU A 131 -4.42 -7.47 0.27
C LEU A 131 -4.12 -7.86 1.73
N LYS A 132 -3.86 -6.89 2.61
CA LYS A 132 -3.62 -7.13 4.05
C LYS A 132 -4.95 -7.06 4.83
N PRO A 133 -5.52 -8.20 5.30
CA PRO A 133 -6.88 -8.21 5.86
C PRO A 133 -7.07 -7.37 7.13
N LEU A 134 -5.99 -7.04 7.83
CA LEU A 134 -6.01 -6.26 9.06
C LEU A 134 -5.43 -4.85 8.90
N LEU A 135 -5.16 -4.37 7.68
CA LEU A 135 -4.53 -3.05 7.47
C LEU A 135 -5.28 -1.94 8.19
N HIS A 136 -6.60 -1.81 7.96
CA HIS A 136 -7.46 -0.79 8.58
C HIS A 136 -7.35 -0.67 10.11
N THR A 137 -6.86 -1.71 10.80
CA THR A 137 -6.69 -1.69 12.25
C THR A 137 -5.58 -0.77 12.75
N TRP A 138 -4.76 -0.20 11.85
CA TRP A 138 -3.77 0.82 12.18
C TRP A 138 -4.39 2.03 12.90
N SER A 139 -5.56 2.48 12.46
CA SER A 139 -6.24 3.66 13.02
C SER A 139 -6.73 3.36 14.44
N LEU A 140 -7.24 2.15 14.64
CA LEU A 140 -7.65 1.63 15.94
C LEU A 140 -6.45 1.52 16.90
N ALA A 141 -5.28 1.09 16.43
CA ALA A 141 -4.07 1.07 17.25
C ALA A 141 -3.66 2.47 17.70
N VAL A 142 -3.70 3.48 16.82
CA VAL A 142 -3.44 4.89 17.18
C VAL A 142 -4.44 5.38 18.23
N GLU A 143 -5.73 5.08 18.03
CA GLU A 143 -6.79 5.47 18.95
C GLU A 143 -6.63 4.84 20.35
N GLU A 144 -6.31 3.54 20.43
CA GLU A 144 -6.08 2.85 21.70
C GLU A 144 -4.79 3.31 22.40
N GLN A 145 -3.72 3.59 21.66
CA GLN A 145 -2.51 4.22 22.20
C GLN A 145 -2.86 5.56 22.85
N PHE A 146 -3.70 6.38 22.20
CA PHE A 146 -4.21 7.60 22.79
C PHE A 146 -5.04 7.32 24.05
N TYR A 147 -5.91 6.31 24.07
CA TYR A 147 -6.71 5.96 25.25
C TYR A 147 -5.90 5.44 26.44
N ILE A 148 -4.73 4.87 26.20
CA ILE A 148 -3.81 4.46 27.25
C ILE A 148 -3.07 5.67 27.82
N VAL A 149 -2.52 6.53 26.95
CA VAL A 149 -1.63 7.63 27.35
C VAL A 149 -2.39 8.88 27.80
N PHE A 150 -3.47 9.24 27.11
CA PHE A 150 -4.16 10.52 27.30
C PHE A 150 -4.78 10.72 28.70
N PRO A 151 -5.42 9.73 29.35
CA PRO A 151 -5.93 9.91 30.71
C PRO A 151 -4.83 10.29 31.71
N LEU A 152 -3.63 9.73 31.54
CA LEU A 152 -2.46 10.04 32.36
C LEU A 152 -1.97 11.46 32.08
N LEU A 153 -1.81 11.81 30.81
CA LEU A 153 -1.41 13.15 30.36
C LEU A 153 -2.37 14.23 30.88
N LEU A 154 -3.68 14.06 30.66
CA LEU A 154 -4.69 15.02 31.10
C LEU A 154 -4.68 15.18 32.62
N THR A 155 -4.54 14.08 33.36
CA THR A 155 -4.48 14.11 34.82
C THR A 155 -3.22 14.83 35.30
N LEU A 156 -2.07 14.54 34.71
CA LEU A 156 -0.79 15.18 35.04
C LEU A 156 -0.85 16.69 34.78
N LEU A 157 -1.22 17.10 33.57
CA LEU A 157 -1.26 18.52 33.20
C LEU A 157 -2.22 19.29 34.10
N SER A 158 -3.46 18.82 34.23
CA SER A 158 -4.51 19.52 34.97
C SER A 158 -4.33 19.52 36.50
N SER A 159 -3.49 18.64 37.05
CA SER A 159 -3.17 18.64 38.49
C SER A 159 -1.89 19.40 38.82
N ARG A 160 -0.96 19.55 37.88
CA ARG A 160 0.36 20.15 38.14
C ARG A 160 0.55 21.54 37.56
N LEU A 161 -0.18 21.92 36.52
CA LEU A 161 0.02 23.18 35.80
C LEU A 161 -1.15 24.14 35.99
N LYS A 162 -0.86 25.39 36.36
CA LYS A 162 -1.86 26.47 36.45
C LYS A 162 -2.54 26.72 35.10
N HIS A 163 -1.76 26.73 34.02
CA HIS A 163 -2.23 26.98 32.65
C HIS A 163 -2.29 25.71 31.80
N TRP A 164 -2.74 24.60 32.39
CA TRP A 164 -2.71 23.27 31.77
C TRP A 164 -3.42 23.17 30.41
N ARG A 165 -4.49 23.96 30.18
CA ARG A 165 -5.18 24.01 28.87
C ARG A 165 -4.29 24.57 27.78
N LEU A 166 -3.47 25.58 28.10
CA LEU A 166 -2.49 26.13 27.16
C LEU A 166 -1.37 25.13 26.90
N ALA A 167 -0.91 24.39 27.92
CA ALA A 167 0.04 23.31 27.74
C ALA A 167 -0.52 22.21 26.82
N LEU A 168 -1.77 21.80 27.01
CA LEU A 168 -2.45 20.83 26.15
C LEU A 168 -2.58 21.33 24.70
N PHE A 169 -2.90 22.61 24.52
CA PHE A 169 -2.91 23.25 23.22
C PHE A 169 -1.51 23.30 22.58
N GLY A 170 -0.46 23.51 23.38
CA GLY A 170 0.93 23.42 22.92
C GLY A 170 1.27 22.02 22.39
N VAL A 171 0.84 20.95 23.07
CA VAL A 171 1.01 19.57 22.59
C VAL A 171 0.28 19.35 21.27
N LEU A 172 -0.94 19.90 21.13
CA LEU A 172 -1.70 19.87 19.87
C LEU A 172 -0.90 20.55 18.75
N LEU A 173 -0.40 21.77 18.97
CA LEU A 173 0.35 22.51 17.96
C LEU A 173 1.66 21.81 17.58
N VAL A 174 2.37 21.22 18.54
CA VAL A 174 3.59 20.44 18.26
C VAL A 174 3.24 19.22 17.41
N SER A 175 2.19 18.46 17.76
CA SER A 175 1.74 17.31 16.97
C SER A 175 1.31 17.71 15.56
N PHE A 176 0.60 18.84 15.40
CA PHE A 176 0.21 19.38 14.09
C PHE A 176 1.43 19.82 13.27
N GLY A 177 2.38 20.53 13.87
CA GLY A 177 3.62 20.94 13.21
C GLY A 177 4.46 19.74 12.74
N LEU A 178 4.54 18.69 13.59
CA LEU A 178 5.17 17.42 13.22
C LEU A 178 4.45 16.74 12.06
N SER A 179 3.11 16.77 12.04
CA SER A 179 2.31 16.24 10.93
C SER A 179 2.64 16.93 9.61
N VAL A 180 2.62 18.28 9.60
CA VAL A 180 2.91 19.09 8.40
C VAL A 180 4.34 18.85 7.91
N TRP A 181 5.32 18.81 8.82
CA TRP A 181 6.71 18.55 8.46
C TRP A 181 6.91 17.12 7.93
N ALA A 182 6.30 16.12 8.59
CA ALA A 182 6.48 14.72 8.25
C ALA A 182 5.82 14.35 6.92
N VAL A 183 4.70 14.97 6.52
CA VAL A 183 4.08 14.69 5.20
C VAL A 183 5.06 14.92 4.05
N ALA A 184 5.95 15.90 4.17
CA ALA A 184 6.93 16.23 3.12
C ALA A 184 8.21 15.36 3.16
N HIS A 185 8.56 14.77 4.32
CA HIS A 185 9.86 14.08 4.51
C HIS A 185 9.73 12.60 4.81
N HIS A 186 8.65 12.20 5.48
CA HIS A 186 8.35 10.85 5.99
C HIS A 186 6.82 10.60 5.96
N PRO A 187 6.20 10.57 4.77
CA PRO A 187 4.74 10.44 4.63
C PRO A 187 4.18 9.21 5.34
N GLU A 188 4.91 8.10 5.36
CA GLU A 188 4.56 6.87 6.07
C GLU A 188 4.42 7.08 7.58
N LYS A 189 5.33 7.86 8.17
CA LYS A 189 5.28 8.20 9.60
C LYS A 189 4.16 9.18 9.89
N ALA A 190 3.95 10.16 9.01
CA ALA A 190 2.89 11.15 9.14
C ALA A 190 1.51 10.48 9.20
N PHE A 191 1.30 9.45 8.37
CA PHE A 191 0.05 8.72 8.28
C PHE A 191 -0.20 7.77 9.46
N PHE A 192 0.80 6.95 9.83
CA PHE A 192 0.60 5.85 10.78
C PHE A 192 0.88 6.17 12.25
N LEU A 193 1.72 7.16 12.57
CA LEU A 193 2.20 7.33 13.95
C LEU A 193 1.36 8.31 14.78
N LEU A 194 1.09 7.91 16.03
CA LEU A 194 0.34 8.73 16.99
C LEU A 194 0.91 10.15 17.17
N PRO A 195 2.23 10.41 17.29
CA PRO A 195 2.73 11.77 17.50
C PRO A 195 2.35 12.75 16.38
N MET A 196 2.16 12.27 15.15
CA MET A 196 1.77 13.09 13.99
C MET A 196 0.24 13.16 13.81
N ARG A 197 -0.51 12.21 14.38
CA ARG A 197 -1.99 12.14 14.30
C ARG A 197 -2.69 12.64 15.58
N ALA A 198 -1.98 12.79 16.69
CA ALA A 198 -2.56 13.10 18.00
C ALA A 198 -3.27 14.45 18.02
N TRP A 199 -2.87 15.42 17.19
CA TRP A 199 -3.50 16.74 17.14
C TRP A 199 -4.99 16.69 16.76
N GLU A 200 -5.45 15.72 15.94
CA GLU A 200 -6.86 15.52 15.59
C GLU A 200 -7.68 15.10 16.82
N LEU A 201 -7.18 14.11 17.57
CA LEU A 201 -7.76 13.67 18.86
C LEU A 201 -7.72 14.82 19.88
N LEU A 202 -6.61 15.57 19.93
CA LEU A 202 -6.45 16.69 20.84
C LEU A 202 -7.37 17.86 20.49
N ALA A 203 -7.72 18.08 19.22
CA ALA A 203 -8.68 19.11 18.82
C ALA A 203 -10.07 18.82 19.42
N GLY A 204 -10.51 17.56 19.36
CA GLY A 204 -11.71 17.10 20.06
C GLY A 204 -11.58 17.23 21.58
N ALA A 205 -10.42 16.88 22.14
CA ALA A 205 -10.16 17.02 23.57
C ALA A 205 -10.24 18.47 24.05
N MET A 206 -9.64 19.41 23.31
CA MET A 206 -9.68 20.83 23.59
C MET A 206 -11.11 21.37 23.60
N LEU A 207 -11.94 20.94 22.65
CA LEU A 207 -13.36 21.28 22.62
C LEU A 207 -14.11 20.77 23.87
N ALA A 208 -13.80 19.56 24.34
CA ALA A 208 -14.42 18.96 25.53
C ALA A 208 -14.07 19.69 26.84
N VAL A 209 -12.87 20.25 26.95
CA VAL A 209 -12.42 20.97 28.16
C VAL A 209 -12.47 22.49 28.03
N ALA A 210 -12.97 23.01 26.91
CA ALA A 210 -13.11 24.43 26.67
C ALA A 210 -13.88 25.09 27.85
N PRO A 211 -13.43 26.26 28.34
CA PRO A 211 -14.18 27.00 29.35
C PRO A 211 -15.62 27.20 28.87
N ARG A 212 -16.60 26.86 29.71
CA ARG A 212 -18.01 27.17 29.41
C ARG A 212 -18.19 28.68 29.54
N GLY A 213 -18.21 29.37 28.41
CA GLY A 213 -18.58 30.78 28.38
C GLY A 213 -20.06 30.97 28.75
N HIS A 214 -20.39 32.13 29.30
CA HIS A 214 -21.78 32.55 29.51
C HIS A 214 -22.46 32.95 28.18
N TRP A 215 -21.65 33.25 27.17
CA TRP A 215 -22.07 33.53 25.80
C TRP A 215 -22.65 32.28 25.13
N ARG A 216 -23.77 32.45 24.43
CA ARG A 216 -24.36 31.44 23.56
C ARG A 216 -24.49 31.98 22.16
N LEU A 217 -24.22 31.14 21.16
CA LEU A 217 -24.51 31.46 19.77
C LEU A 217 -25.99 31.82 19.59
N THR A 218 -26.23 32.82 18.74
CA THR A 218 -27.56 33.10 18.19
C THR A 218 -28.02 31.89 17.36
N ALA A 219 -29.33 31.75 17.15
CA ALA A 219 -29.86 30.64 16.35
C ALA A 219 -29.24 30.64 14.94
N THR A 220 -29.19 31.80 14.28
CA THR A 220 -28.57 31.98 12.97
C THR A 220 -27.07 31.66 13.00
N GLY A 221 -26.34 32.13 14.01
CA GLY A 221 -24.91 31.84 14.14
C GLY A 221 -24.63 30.35 14.28
N ALA A 222 -25.41 29.62 15.07
CA ALA A 222 -25.29 28.17 15.18
C ALA A 222 -25.59 27.45 13.86
N GLN A 223 -26.59 27.90 13.10
CA GLN A 223 -26.90 27.34 11.77
C GLN A 223 -25.76 27.55 10.78
N VAL A 224 -25.22 28.77 10.69
CA VAL A 224 -24.12 29.09 9.77
C VAL A 224 -22.88 28.28 10.11
N VAL A 225 -22.47 28.24 11.38
CA VAL A 225 -21.30 27.46 11.82
C VAL A 225 -21.50 25.97 11.59
N SER A 226 -22.71 25.45 11.85
CA SER A 226 -23.01 24.04 11.62
C SER A 226 -23.03 23.68 10.14
N LEU A 227 -23.58 24.54 9.27
CA LEU A 227 -23.60 24.31 7.83
C LEU A 227 -22.18 24.40 7.25
N PHE A 228 -21.40 25.39 7.69
CA PHE A 228 -20.00 25.53 7.33
C PHE A 228 -19.20 24.29 7.72
N GLY A 229 -19.29 23.85 8.99
CA GLY A 229 -18.57 22.68 9.46
C GLY A 229 -18.92 21.40 8.69
N PHE A 230 -20.20 21.21 8.36
CA PHE A 230 -20.64 20.10 7.52
C PHE A 230 -20.12 20.22 6.08
N GLY A 231 -20.15 21.42 5.50
CA GLY A 231 -19.59 21.71 4.18
C GLY A 231 -18.10 21.40 4.09
N LEU A 232 -17.30 21.70 5.12
CA LEU A 232 -15.88 21.34 5.18
C LEU A 232 -15.65 19.81 5.13
N ILE A 233 -16.46 19.04 5.85
CA ILE A 233 -16.38 17.57 5.84
C ILE A 233 -16.73 17.03 4.45
N LEU A 234 -17.83 17.49 3.85
CA LEU A 234 -18.23 17.04 2.51
C LEU A 234 -17.21 17.45 1.45
N LEU A 235 -16.66 18.66 1.53
CA LEU A 235 -15.61 19.12 0.63
C LEU A 235 -14.39 18.20 0.71
N ALA A 236 -13.94 17.82 1.90
CA ALA A 236 -12.85 16.87 2.07
C ALA A 236 -13.18 15.50 1.43
N VAL A 237 -14.39 14.97 1.65
CA VAL A 237 -14.81 13.66 1.14
C VAL A 237 -14.89 13.61 -0.39
N PHE A 238 -15.40 14.67 -1.03
CA PHE A 238 -15.65 14.69 -2.47
C PHE A 238 -14.51 15.32 -3.30
N ALA A 239 -13.65 16.14 -2.71
CA ALA A 239 -12.59 16.85 -3.44
C ALA A 239 -11.18 16.30 -3.21
N TYR A 240 -10.93 15.55 -2.13
CA TYR A 240 -9.62 14.91 -1.93
C TYR A 240 -9.49 13.64 -2.74
N ASP A 241 -8.25 13.28 -3.02
CA ASP A 241 -7.87 12.08 -3.76
C ASP A 241 -6.48 11.59 -3.33
N LYS A 242 -5.98 10.56 -4.02
CA LYS A 242 -4.66 9.95 -3.77
C LYS A 242 -3.47 10.91 -3.96
N SER A 243 -3.65 12.03 -4.66
CA SER A 243 -2.61 13.05 -4.87
C SER A 243 -2.55 14.09 -3.76
N THR A 244 -3.56 14.12 -2.88
CA THR A 244 -3.63 15.06 -1.77
C THR A 244 -2.59 14.69 -0.71
N PRO A 245 -1.59 15.56 -0.40
CA PRO A 245 -0.62 15.29 0.64
C PRO A 245 -1.31 15.23 2.00
N PHE A 246 -1.38 14.03 2.58
CA PHE A 246 -2.19 13.76 3.76
C PHE A 246 -1.37 13.00 4.82
N PRO A 247 -1.52 13.29 6.13
CA PRO A 247 -2.45 14.25 6.73
C PRO A 247 -2.03 15.72 6.61
N GLY A 248 -1.03 16.16 7.39
CA GLY A 248 -0.51 17.52 7.33
C GLY A 248 -1.60 18.59 7.42
N ALA A 249 -1.50 19.63 6.58
CA ALA A 249 -2.46 20.72 6.56
C ALA A 249 -3.82 20.33 5.97
N ALA A 250 -3.88 19.33 5.08
CA ALA A 250 -5.13 18.89 4.46
C ALA A 250 -6.12 18.32 5.50
N ALA A 251 -5.62 17.61 6.51
CA ALA A 251 -6.45 17.10 7.61
C ALA A 251 -7.08 18.21 8.49
N LEU A 252 -6.65 19.47 8.35
CA LEU A 252 -7.27 20.62 9.03
C LEU A 252 -8.73 20.81 8.61
N LEU A 253 -9.04 20.57 7.34
CA LEU A 253 -10.37 20.77 6.77
C LEU A 253 -11.44 19.87 7.44
N PRO A 254 -11.31 18.52 7.44
CA PRO A 254 -12.27 17.65 8.14
C PRO A 254 -12.23 17.87 9.67
N THR A 255 -11.06 18.17 10.24
CA THR A 255 -10.91 18.37 11.69
C THR A 255 -11.67 19.60 12.19
N LEU A 256 -11.49 20.76 11.54
CA LEU A 256 -12.23 21.97 11.86
C LEU A 256 -13.72 21.80 11.56
N GLY A 257 -14.07 21.07 10.51
CA GLY A 257 -15.45 20.70 10.19
C GLY A 257 -16.15 20.02 11.37
N VAL A 258 -15.51 19.01 11.95
CA VAL A 258 -16.06 18.27 13.11
C VAL A 258 -16.09 19.12 14.37
N VAL A 259 -15.02 19.85 14.67
CA VAL A 259 -14.95 20.70 15.88
C VAL A 259 -16.06 21.76 15.86
N THR A 260 -16.22 22.47 14.75
CA THR A 260 -17.25 23.52 14.60
C THR A 260 -18.65 22.95 14.65
N LEU A 261 -18.88 21.78 14.04
CA LEU A 261 -20.17 21.10 14.04
C LEU A 261 -20.59 20.63 15.45
N ILE A 262 -19.69 19.97 16.19
CA ILE A 262 -19.94 19.54 17.58
C ILE A 262 -20.20 20.76 18.48
N TRP A 263 -19.42 21.84 18.29
CA TRP A 263 -19.54 23.07 19.05
C TRP A 263 -20.87 23.79 18.81
N ALA A 264 -21.27 24.00 17.56
CA ALA A 264 -22.53 24.66 17.19
C ALA A 264 -23.75 23.90 17.72
N ASN A 265 -23.78 22.58 17.48
CA ASN A 265 -24.86 21.70 17.94
C ASN A 265 -24.91 21.54 19.46
N GLY A 266 -23.80 21.83 20.16
CA GLY A 266 -23.77 21.91 21.61
C GLY A 266 -24.42 23.18 22.19
N HIS A 267 -24.53 24.25 21.41
CA HIS A 267 -25.16 25.52 21.84
C HIS A 267 -26.65 25.58 21.53
N ARG A 268 -27.05 25.13 20.33
CA ARG A 268 -28.42 25.17 19.82
C ARG A 268 -28.66 23.98 18.90
N GLN A 269 -29.90 23.55 18.78
CA GLN A 269 -30.30 22.59 17.74
C GLN A 269 -30.23 23.27 16.37
N THR A 270 -29.55 22.66 15.41
CA THR A 270 -29.40 23.16 14.04
C THR A 270 -30.09 22.22 13.04
N LEU A 271 -30.23 22.65 11.78
CA LEU A 271 -30.80 21.81 10.71
C LEU A 271 -29.92 20.58 10.45
N VAL A 272 -28.60 20.78 10.33
CA VAL A 272 -27.64 19.67 10.17
C VAL A 272 -27.65 18.77 11.41
N GLY A 273 -27.69 19.35 12.61
CA GLY A 273 -27.83 18.58 13.85
C GLY A 273 -29.11 17.74 13.89
N GLY A 274 -30.22 18.27 13.37
CA GLY A 274 -31.49 17.54 13.20
C GLY A 274 -31.37 16.38 12.19
N LEU A 275 -30.72 16.61 11.06
CA LEU A 275 -30.41 15.57 10.06
C LEU A 275 -29.57 14.45 10.68
N LEU A 276 -28.46 14.80 11.33
CA LEU A 276 -27.57 13.83 11.99
C LEU A 276 -28.28 13.08 13.12
N ALA A 277 -29.21 13.73 13.82
CA ALA A 277 -30.02 13.09 14.85
C ALA A 277 -31.15 12.19 14.30
N SER A 278 -31.32 12.07 12.97
CA SER A 278 -32.31 11.18 12.36
C SER A 278 -32.13 9.72 12.80
N ARG A 279 -33.22 8.94 12.84
CA ARG A 279 -33.19 7.56 13.34
C ARG A 279 -32.23 6.67 12.53
N VAL A 280 -32.17 6.87 11.22
CA VAL A 280 -31.32 6.09 10.31
C VAL A 280 -29.84 6.37 10.58
N LEU A 281 -29.44 7.65 10.59
CA LEU A 281 -28.03 8.00 10.84
C LEU A 281 -27.59 7.64 12.25
N VAL A 282 -28.45 7.81 13.26
CA VAL A 282 -28.15 7.33 14.62
C VAL A 282 -27.97 5.81 14.64
N GLY A 283 -28.85 5.05 13.97
CA GLY A 283 -28.75 3.59 13.89
C GLY A 283 -27.42 3.13 13.27
N LEU A 284 -27.04 3.70 12.13
CA LEU A 284 -25.74 3.44 11.49
C LEU A 284 -24.57 3.89 12.38
N GLY A 285 -24.72 5.01 13.07
CA GLY A 285 -23.74 5.55 14.03
C GLY A 285 -23.47 4.62 15.21
N LEU A 286 -24.51 3.95 15.71
CA LEU A 286 -24.40 2.96 16.78
C LEU A 286 -23.65 1.70 16.33
N ILE A 287 -23.82 1.29 15.06
CA ILE A 287 -23.18 0.11 14.47
C ILE A 287 -21.77 0.43 13.92
N SER A 288 -21.45 1.72 13.71
CA SER A 288 -20.26 2.20 13.01
C SER A 288 -18.95 1.52 13.38
N TYR A 289 -18.71 1.24 14.67
CA TYR A 289 -17.48 0.55 15.10
C TYR A 289 -17.40 -0.88 14.56
N SER A 290 -18.46 -1.67 14.74
CA SER A 290 -18.50 -3.03 14.22
C SER A 290 -18.50 -3.02 12.69
N TRP A 291 -19.23 -2.11 12.03
CA TRP A 291 -19.18 -2.00 10.57
C TRP A 291 -17.76 -1.67 10.06
N TYR A 292 -17.07 -0.74 10.72
CA TYR A 292 -15.67 -0.43 10.42
C TYR A 292 -14.73 -1.63 10.61
N LEU A 293 -14.95 -2.51 11.58
CA LEU A 293 -14.12 -3.72 11.72
C LEU A 293 -14.31 -4.72 10.57
N TRP A 294 -15.54 -4.86 10.07
CA TRP A 294 -15.87 -5.90 9.08
C TRP A 294 -15.71 -5.44 7.64
N HIS A 295 -15.76 -4.13 7.36
CA HIS A 295 -15.74 -3.66 5.97
C HIS A 295 -14.47 -4.04 5.22
N TRP A 296 -13.32 -3.84 5.84
CA TRP A 296 -12.03 -4.04 5.21
C TRP A 296 -11.68 -5.52 5.02
N PRO A 297 -11.81 -6.42 6.03
CA PRO A 297 -11.56 -7.84 5.78
C PRO A 297 -12.49 -8.43 4.71
N VAL A 298 -13.75 -8.01 4.64
CA VAL A 298 -14.66 -8.45 3.57
C VAL A 298 -14.17 -7.96 2.21
N PHE A 299 -13.80 -6.68 2.10
CA PHE A 299 -13.22 -6.14 0.87
C PHE A 299 -11.95 -6.91 0.48
N VAL A 300 -11.01 -7.07 1.40
CA VAL A 300 -9.73 -7.76 1.15
C VAL A 300 -9.98 -9.20 0.73
N PHE A 301 -10.81 -9.97 1.45
CA PHE A 301 -11.07 -11.36 1.09
C PHE A 301 -11.93 -11.50 -0.16
N ALA A 302 -12.77 -10.53 -0.50
CA ALA A 302 -13.46 -10.49 -1.79
C ALA A 302 -12.47 -10.24 -2.92
N SER A 303 -11.57 -9.25 -2.78
CA SER A 303 -10.46 -9.02 -3.71
C SER A 303 -9.54 -10.24 -3.81
N TYR A 304 -9.33 -10.93 -2.68
CA TYR A 304 -8.61 -12.21 -2.63
C TYR A 304 -9.42 -13.28 -3.43
N ALA A 305 -10.73 -13.31 -3.25
CA ALA A 305 -11.65 -14.28 -3.82
C ALA A 305 -12.15 -13.94 -5.25
N SER A 306 -11.77 -12.83 -5.85
CA SER A 306 -12.23 -12.49 -7.20
C SER A 306 -11.17 -12.82 -8.26
N VAL A 307 -11.63 -13.37 -9.39
CA VAL A 307 -10.82 -13.61 -10.60
C VAL A 307 -11.02 -12.45 -11.60
N GLU A 308 -12.06 -11.66 -11.43
CA GLU A 308 -12.32 -10.45 -12.21
C GLU A 308 -12.62 -9.31 -11.24
N GLU A 309 -12.52 -8.07 -11.68
CA GLU A 309 -12.95 -6.95 -10.83
C GLU A 309 -14.45 -7.07 -10.51
N PRO A 310 -14.87 -6.89 -9.25
CA PRO A 310 -16.28 -7.00 -8.88
C PRO A 310 -17.10 -5.98 -9.66
N GLY A 311 -18.18 -6.43 -10.31
CA GLY A 311 -19.14 -5.54 -10.94
C GLY A 311 -19.85 -4.64 -9.92
N LEU A 312 -20.69 -3.71 -10.40
CA LEU A 312 -21.49 -2.84 -9.52
C LEU A 312 -22.41 -3.65 -8.59
N VAL A 313 -22.96 -4.76 -9.08
CA VAL A 313 -23.84 -5.64 -8.30
C VAL A 313 -23.06 -6.36 -7.21
N ASP A 314 -21.88 -6.88 -7.53
CA ASP A 314 -21.00 -7.54 -6.56
C ASP A 314 -20.55 -6.56 -5.48
N THR A 315 -20.12 -5.35 -5.89
CA THR A 315 -19.74 -4.26 -4.98
C THR A 315 -20.87 -3.90 -4.03
N ALA A 316 -22.10 -3.73 -4.53
CA ALA A 316 -23.26 -3.44 -3.69
C ALA A 316 -23.57 -4.61 -2.73
N GLY A 317 -23.49 -5.85 -3.21
CA GLY A 317 -23.69 -7.06 -2.41
C GLY A 317 -22.65 -7.18 -1.29
N LEU A 318 -21.38 -6.88 -1.57
CA LEU A 318 -20.30 -6.88 -0.59
C LEU A 318 -20.48 -5.78 0.46
N ILE A 319 -20.83 -4.55 0.05
CA ILE A 319 -21.14 -3.47 1.00
C ILE A 319 -22.29 -3.89 1.93
N LEU A 320 -23.36 -4.48 1.39
CA LEU A 320 -24.47 -4.99 2.20
C LEU A 320 -24.02 -6.10 3.15
N LEU A 321 -23.15 -7.02 2.71
CA LEU A 321 -22.57 -8.06 3.54
C LEU A 321 -21.76 -7.45 4.70
N THR A 322 -20.96 -6.41 4.45
CA THR A 322 -20.18 -5.73 5.50
C THR A 322 -21.09 -5.09 6.55
N LEU A 323 -22.21 -4.50 6.13
CA LEU A 323 -23.19 -3.89 7.01
C LEU A 323 -23.93 -4.96 7.83
N LEU A 324 -24.30 -6.08 7.21
CA LEU A 324 -24.92 -7.22 7.89
C LEU A 324 -23.99 -7.80 8.96
N LEU A 325 -22.74 -8.10 8.62
CA LEU A 325 -21.74 -8.60 9.57
C LEU A 325 -21.47 -7.58 10.68
N GLY A 326 -21.36 -6.30 10.33
CA GLY A 326 -21.27 -5.20 11.28
C GLY A 326 -22.45 -5.16 12.26
N TYR A 327 -23.68 -5.30 11.76
CA TYR A 327 -24.88 -5.35 12.59
C TYR A 327 -24.91 -6.57 13.51
N LEU A 328 -24.60 -7.76 12.99
CA LEU A 328 -24.57 -9.00 13.77
C LEU A 328 -23.51 -8.92 14.88
N SER A 329 -22.31 -8.44 14.54
CA SER A 329 -21.22 -8.20 15.50
C SER A 329 -21.64 -7.19 16.56
N TRP A 330 -22.25 -6.06 16.17
CA TRP A 330 -22.74 -5.06 17.12
C TRP A 330 -23.83 -5.63 18.05
N ARG A 331 -24.79 -6.38 17.51
CA ARG A 331 -25.98 -6.85 18.23
C ARG A 331 -25.69 -8.03 19.16
N PHE A 332 -24.83 -8.96 18.73
CA PHE A 332 -24.57 -10.23 19.42
C PHE A 332 -23.22 -10.31 20.10
N VAL A 333 -22.24 -9.47 19.73
CA VAL A 333 -20.91 -9.47 20.35
C VAL A 333 -20.68 -8.17 21.12
N GLU A 334 -20.74 -7.01 20.46
CA GLU A 334 -20.42 -5.73 21.12
C GLU A 334 -21.42 -5.38 22.22
N THR A 335 -22.72 -5.39 21.90
CA THR A 335 -23.78 -4.91 22.80
C THR A 335 -23.90 -5.72 24.10
N PRO A 336 -23.89 -7.07 24.09
CA PRO A 336 -23.98 -7.86 25.32
C PRO A 336 -22.83 -7.59 26.30
N PHE A 337 -21.62 -7.38 25.78
CA PHE A 337 -20.48 -7.00 26.60
C PHE A 337 -20.63 -5.56 27.06
N ARG A 338 -20.88 -4.59 26.15
CA ARG A 338 -21.04 -3.15 26.44
C ARG A 338 -22.06 -2.87 27.54
N GLU A 339 -23.22 -3.54 27.49
CA GLU A 339 -24.31 -3.39 28.45
C GLU A 339 -24.15 -4.25 29.71
N ARG A 340 -23.02 -4.95 29.86
CA ARG A 340 -22.71 -5.80 31.01
C ARG A 340 -23.66 -6.99 31.20
N ARG A 341 -24.30 -7.44 30.12
CA ARG A 341 -25.04 -8.71 30.11
C ARG A 341 -24.10 -9.90 30.19
N LEU A 342 -22.90 -9.76 29.59
CA LEU A 342 -21.79 -10.71 29.68
C LEU A 342 -20.58 -10.12 30.39
N LEU A 343 -19.88 -10.97 31.16
CA LEU A 343 -18.65 -10.64 31.92
C LEU A 343 -18.78 -9.33 32.70
N ALA A 344 -19.86 -9.14 33.45
CA ALA A 344 -20.23 -7.84 34.05
C ALA A 344 -19.16 -7.22 34.96
N GLY A 345 -18.35 -8.06 35.62
CA GLY A 345 -17.30 -7.61 36.54
C GLY A 345 -16.04 -7.07 35.84
N ARG A 346 -15.40 -6.06 36.45
CA ARG A 346 -14.14 -5.48 35.92
C ARG A 346 -13.01 -6.51 35.83
N ARG A 347 -12.88 -7.40 36.82
CA ARG A 347 -11.84 -8.45 36.84
C ARG A 347 -12.08 -9.47 35.73
N GLN A 348 -13.35 -9.87 35.53
CA GLN A 348 -13.73 -10.82 34.49
C GLN A 348 -13.38 -10.31 33.09
N ILE A 349 -13.74 -9.05 32.77
CA ILE A 349 -13.45 -8.50 31.44
C ILE A 349 -11.95 -8.29 31.21
N LEU A 350 -11.18 -7.91 32.23
CA LEU A 350 -9.73 -7.74 32.10
C LEU A 350 -9.00 -9.08 31.95
N ILE A 351 -9.42 -10.13 32.66
CA ILE A 351 -8.86 -11.47 32.48
C ILE A 351 -9.20 -12.00 31.08
N ALA A 352 -10.46 -11.90 30.66
CA ALA A 352 -10.87 -12.33 29.33
C ALA A 352 -10.13 -11.56 28.22
N ALA A 353 -9.92 -10.26 28.40
CA ALA A 353 -9.08 -9.44 27.53
C ALA A 353 -7.65 -9.98 27.44
N GLY A 354 -7.00 -10.22 28.59
CA GLY A 354 -5.65 -10.78 28.65
C GLY A 354 -5.54 -12.16 28.00
N CYS A 355 -6.48 -13.07 28.28
CA CYS A 355 -6.53 -14.38 27.64
C CYS A 355 -6.72 -14.26 26.12
N GLY A 356 -7.59 -13.36 25.65
CA GLY A 356 -7.79 -13.12 24.22
C GLY A 356 -6.52 -12.62 23.52
N VAL A 357 -5.80 -11.68 24.14
CA VAL A 357 -4.49 -11.22 23.64
C VAL A 357 -3.49 -12.37 23.54
N VAL A 358 -3.39 -13.20 24.58
CA VAL A 358 -2.45 -14.33 24.60
C VAL A 358 -2.83 -15.38 23.56
N VAL A 359 -4.09 -15.81 23.50
CA VAL A 359 -4.55 -16.86 22.57
C VAL A 359 -4.38 -16.42 21.11
N LEU A 360 -4.87 -15.23 20.76
CA LEU A 360 -4.75 -14.73 19.38
C LEU A 360 -3.31 -14.37 19.03
N GLY A 361 -2.54 -13.84 19.98
CA GLY A 361 -1.11 -13.57 19.81
C GLY A 361 -0.32 -14.86 19.56
N LEU A 362 -0.60 -15.94 20.29
CA LEU A 362 0.01 -17.25 20.08
C LEU A 362 -0.46 -17.88 18.76
N ALA A 363 -1.73 -17.75 18.38
CA ALA A 363 -2.21 -18.20 17.07
C ALA A 363 -1.45 -17.49 15.93
N GLY A 364 -1.32 -16.17 16.00
CA GLY A 364 -0.53 -15.40 15.03
C GLY A 364 0.97 -15.75 15.05
N GLN A 365 1.52 -16.11 16.21
CA GLN A 365 2.91 -16.59 16.34
C GLN A 365 3.10 -17.98 15.74
N ALA A 366 2.14 -18.88 15.92
CA ALA A 366 2.16 -20.23 15.38
C ALA A 366 2.19 -20.21 13.85
N LEU A 367 1.44 -19.30 13.20
CA LEU A 367 1.49 -19.12 11.74
C LEU A 367 2.89 -18.74 11.23
N ARG A 368 3.67 -18.02 12.03
CA ARG A 368 5.06 -17.72 11.71
C ARG A 368 6.00 -18.88 11.92
N TRP A 369 5.82 -19.66 12.98
CA TRP A 369 6.65 -20.85 13.23
C TRP A 369 6.39 -21.99 12.26
N THR A 370 5.27 -21.94 11.55
CA THR A 370 4.84 -22.97 10.61
C THR A 370 4.87 -22.49 9.16
N ASP A 371 5.51 -21.34 8.89
CA ASP A 371 5.61 -20.73 7.55
C ASP A 371 4.25 -20.63 6.82
N GLY A 372 3.20 -20.30 7.56
CA GLY A 372 1.84 -20.17 7.04
C GLY A 372 1.12 -21.50 6.76
N LEU A 373 1.58 -22.58 7.41
CA LEU A 373 1.03 -23.93 7.33
C LEU A 373 0.94 -24.45 5.89
N PRO A 374 2.09 -24.57 5.17
CA PRO A 374 2.10 -25.01 3.78
C PRO A 374 1.53 -26.42 3.62
N SER A 375 1.63 -27.27 4.64
CA SER A 375 1.11 -28.64 4.65
C SER A 375 -0.41 -28.76 4.45
N ARG A 376 -1.16 -27.65 4.54
CA ARG A 376 -2.61 -27.63 4.26
C ARG A 376 -2.93 -27.57 2.76
N LEU A 377 -1.93 -27.27 1.93
CA LEU A 377 -2.08 -27.08 0.49
C LEU A 377 -1.58 -28.31 -0.29
N SER A 378 -2.11 -28.48 -1.50
CA SER A 378 -1.57 -29.47 -2.45
C SER A 378 -0.20 -29.05 -2.95
N ASP A 379 0.60 -30.02 -3.41
CA ASP A 379 1.93 -29.77 -3.97
C ASP A 379 1.87 -28.77 -5.13
N GLN A 380 0.83 -28.86 -5.96
CA GLN A 380 0.61 -27.94 -7.08
C GLN A 380 0.36 -26.50 -6.60
N ALA A 381 -0.48 -26.31 -5.58
CA ALA A 381 -0.73 -25.00 -5.01
C ALA A 381 0.54 -24.41 -4.37
N LEU A 382 1.33 -25.24 -3.68
CA LEU A 382 2.63 -24.82 -3.14
C LEU A 382 3.60 -24.43 -4.25
N GLN A 383 3.61 -25.16 -5.37
CA GLN A 383 4.47 -24.86 -6.50
C GLN A 383 4.15 -23.51 -7.13
N TYR A 384 2.86 -23.18 -7.28
CA TYR A 384 2.44 -21.85 -7.72
C TYR A 384 2.80 -20.76 -6.69
N ALA A 385 2.64 -21.03 -5.39
CA ALA A 385 2.93 -20.05 -4.35
C ALA A 385 4.41 -19.64 -4.32
N LYS A 386 5.33 -20.57 -4.60
CA LYS A 386 6.77 -20.30 -4.73
C LYS A 386 7.09 -19.28 -5.83
N GLY A 387 6.22 -19.14 -6.84
CA GLY A 387 6.41 -18.15 -7.90
C GLY A 387 6.55 -16.73 -7.37
N LYS A 388 5.97 -16.41 -6.20
CA LYS A 388 6.04 -15.09 -5.54
C LYS A 388 7.42 -14.78 -4.92
N GLU A 389 8.28 -15.76 -4.77
CA GLU A 389 9.54 -15.61 -4.05
C GLU A 389 10.67 -15.12 -4.96
N TRP A 390 11.24 -13.97 -4.61
CA TRP A 390 12.50 -13.52 -5.18
C TRP A 390 13.66 -14.18 -4.44
N ARG A 391 14.61 -14.76 -5.19
CA ARG A 391 15.85 -15.25 -4.58
C ARG A 391 16.66 -14.08 -4.02
N PRO A 392 17.18 -14.18 -2.78
CA PRO A 392 17.99 -13.14 -2.17
C PRO A 392 19.22 -12.75 -3.00
N GLU A 393 19.80 -13.68 -3.78
CA GLU A 393 20.95 -13.35 -4.64
C GLU A 393 20.58 -12.37 -5.76
N LEU A 394 19.43 -12.57 -6.41
CA LEU A 394 18.95 -11.69 -7.48
C LEU A 394 18.68 -10.28 -6.92
N MET A 395 18.10 -10.23 -5.72
CA MET A 395 17.77 -8.99 -5.03
C MET A 395 18.98 -8.16 -4.63
N ARG A 396 20.15 -8.78 -4.43
CA ARG A 396 21.39 -8.03 -4.15
C ARG A 396 21.82 -7.15 -5.33
N CYS A 397 21.30 -7.41 -6.52
CA CYS A 397 21.61 -6.66 -7.73
C CYS A 397 20.65 -5.50 -8.03
N LEU A 398 19.62 -5.34 -7.20
CA LEU A 398 18.69 -4.23 -7.30
C LEU A 398 19.15 -3.10 -6.40
N ALA A 399 19.76 -2.08 -7.00
CA ALA A 399 20.36 -0.96 -6.27
C ALA A 399 19.30 -0.04 -5.66
N ASP A 400 19.61 0.49 -4.48
CA ASP A 400 18.86 1.53 -3.78
C ASP A 400 19.69 2.81 -3.60
N ASP A 401 19.14 3.79 -2.88
CA ASP A 401 19.79 5.07 -2.58
C ASP A 401 21.08 4.93 -1.73
N LYS A 402 21.25 3.79 -1.05
CA LYS A 402 22.37 3.51 -0.13
C LYS A 402 23.39 2.54 -0.72
N THR A 403 23.16 2.05 -1.93
CA THR A 403 24.00 1.02 -2.55
C THR A 403 25.36 1.62 -2.94
N PRO A 404 26.48 1.14 -2.36
CA PRO A 404 27.81 1.66 -2.65
C PRO A 404 28.28 1.30 -4.07
N ASP A 405 29.29 2.01 -4.58
CA ASP A 405 29.77 1.88 -5.98
C ASP A 405 30.27 0.47 -6.32
N ASP A 406 30.89 -0.21 -5.36
CA ASP A 406 31.41 -1.57 -5.51
C ASP A 406 30.32 -2.65 -5.63
N LYS A 407 29.08 -2.31 -5.26
CA LYS A 407 27.91 -3.22 -5.33
C LYS A 407 26.89 -2.82 -6.39
N LEU A 408 27.14 -1.74 -7.12
CA LEU A 408 26.25 -1.26 -8.17
C LEU A 408 26.19 -2.21 -9.37
N PHE A 409 27.31 -2.88 -9.66
CA PHE A 409 27.50 -3.72 -10.82
C PHE A 409 27.62 -5.19 -10.41
N CYS A 410 26.67 -6.01 -10.82
CA CYS A 410 26.77 -7.45 -10.67
C CYS A 410 27.36 -8.06 -11.91
N HIS A 411 28.22 -9.05 -11.73
CA HIS A 411 28.92 -9.70 -12.81
C HIS A 411 28.47 -11.16 -12.92
N TYR A 412 28.12 -11.56 -14.14
CA TYR A 412 27.69 -12.91 -14.49
C TYR A 412 28.58 -13.50 -15.58
N GLY A 413 28.77 -14.82 -15.56
CA GLY A 413 29.64 -15.55 -16.49
C GLY A 413 31.14 -15.40 -16.20
N LYS A 414 31.98 -15.51 -17.24
CA LYS A 414 33.44 -15.62 -17.10
C LYS A 414 34.10 -14.24 -16.96
N LEU A 415 34.66 -13.96 -15.78
CA LEU A 415 35.47 -12.76 -15.49
C LEU A 415 36.90 -12.93 -16.04
N ALA A 416 37.09 -12.74 -17.36
CA ALA A 416 38.42 -12.69 -17.96
C ALA A 416 38.77 -11.26 -18.39
N PRO A 417 40.02 -10.78 -18.22
CA PRO A 417 40.43 -9.44 -18.67
C PRO A 417 40.20 -9.17 -20.16
N SER A 418 40.13 -10.22 -20.98
CA SER A 418 39.93 -10.18 -22.44
C SER A 418 38.50 -10.49 -22.91
N SER A 419 37.53 -10.75 -22.01
CA SER A 419 36.16 -11.07 -22.43
C SER A 419 35.41 -9.81 -22.89
N THR A 420 34.83 -9.83 -24.09
CA THR A 420 33.87 -8.82 -24.53
C THR A 420 32.68 -8.80 -23.57
N LYS A 421 32.36 -7.61 -23.04
CA LYS A 421 31.35 -7.44 -21.99
C LYS A 421 30.09 -6.80 -22.54
N ALA A 422 28.93 -7.30 -22.11
CA ALA A 422 27.68 -6.56 -22.22
C ALA A 422 27.34 -5.88 -20.89
N LEU A 423 26.71 -4.71 -20.95
CA LEU A 423 26.11 -4.04 -19.80
C LEU A 423 24.59 -4.04 -19.92
N VAL A 424 23.91 -4.66 -18.98
CA VAL A 424 22.45 -4.55 -18.82
C VAL A 424 22.15 -3.38 -17.90
N TRP A 425 21.36 -2.43 -18.41
CA TRP A 425 20.96 -1.22 -17.70
C TRP A 425 19.44 -1.14 -17.70
N GLY A 426 18.84 -1.06 -16.51
CA GLY A 426 17.39 -1.03 -16.42
C GLY A 426 16.80 -0.83 -15.04
N ASP A 427 15.49 -1.06 -14.97
CA ASP A 427 14.75 -1.11 -13.72
C ASP A 427 14.68 -2.55 -13.15
N SER A 428 13.72 -2.81 -12.26
CA SER A 428 13.50 -4.13 -11.67
C SER A 428 13.18 -5.22 -12.71
N HIS A 429 12.73 -4.87 -13.92
CA HIS A 429 12.56 -5.85 -15.00
C HIS A 429 13.91 -6.36 -15.53
N ALA A 430 14.98 -5.56 -15.46
CA ALA A 430 16.34 -6.06 -15.70
C ALA A 430 16.73 -7.11 -14.65
N THR A 431 16.40 -6.86 -13.38
CA THR A 431 16.63 -7.83 -12.29
C THR A 431 15.84 -9.13 -12.51
N ALA A 432 14.59 -9.03 -12.96
CA ALA A 432 13.76 -10.20 -13.29
C ALA A 432 14.39 -11.10 -14.37
N LEU A 433 15.17 -10.52 -15.28
CA LEU A 433 15.86 -11.23 -16.35
C LEU A 433 17.26 -11.75 -15.98
N ILE A 434 17.75 -11.53 -14.76
CA ILE A 434 19.05 -12.05 -14.31
C ILE A 434 19.24 -13.55 -14.64
N PRO A 435 18.26 -14.46 -14.42
CA PRO A 435 18.43 -15.87 -14.76
C PRO A 435 18.80 -16.11 -16.23
N VAL A 436 18.27 -15.30 -17.16
CA VAL A 436 18.61 -15.38 -18.58
C VAL A 436 20.05 -14.96 -18.84
N PHE A 437 20.47 -13.85 -18.23
CA PHE A 437 21.81 -13.32 -18.38
C PHE A 437 22.87 -14.22 -17.74
N ASP A 438 22.58 -14.80 -16.58
CA ASP A 438 23.52 -15.70 -15.90
C ASP A 438 23.69 -17.01 -16.66
N ASP A 439 22.59 -17.72 -16.93
CA ASP A 439 22.62 -19.00 -17.65
C ASP A 439 23.25 -18.84 -19.05
N GLY A 440 22.87 -17.78 -19.77
CA GLY A 440 23.41 -17.46 -21.09
C GLY A 440 24.89 -17.10 -21.05
N ALA A 441 25.33 -16.29 -20.09
CA ALA A 441 26.73 -15.91 -19.96
C ALA A 441 27.62 -17.10 -19.62
N GLN A 442 27.17 -17.99 -18.73
CA GLN A 442 27.87 -19.23 -18.39
C GLN A 442 27.96 -20.18 -19.58
N LYS A 443 26.83 -20.45 -20.24
CA LYS A 443 26.74 -21.36 -21.40
C LYS A 443 27.66 -20.95 -22.54
N HIS A 444 27.76 -19.64 -22.82
CA HIS A 444 28.57 -19.12 -23.93
C HIS A 444 29.99 -18.70 -23.52
N GLY A 445 30.32 -18.77 -22.22
CA GLY A 445 31.64 -18.38 -21.71
C GLY A 445 31.94 -16.88 -21.86
N VAL A 446 30.94 -16.03 -21.77
CA VAL A 446 31.02 -14.56 -21.93
C VAL A 446 30.81 -13.85 -20.59
N SER A 447 30.97 -12.52 -20.54
CA SER A 447 30.75 -11.72 -19.34
C SER A 447 29.59 -10.73 -19.53
N VAL A 448 28.66 -10.72 -18.58
CA VAL A 448 27.57 -9.75 -18.53
C VAL A 448 27.65 -8.99 -17.21
N ILE A 449 27.61 -7.67 -17.30
CA ILE A 449 27.50 -6.76 -16.17
C ILE A 449 26.06 -6.30 -16.10
N LEU A 450 25.44 -6.31 -14.93
CA LEU A 450 24.08 -5.82 -14.73
C LEU A 450 24.07 -4.72 -13.68
N ALA A 451 23.39 -3.62 -14.00
CA ALA A 451 23.04 -2.56 -13.07
C ALA A 451 21.54 -2.29 -13.19
N SER A 452 20.83 -2.40 -12.08
CA SER A 452 19.38 -2.16 -12.04
C SER A 452 18.95 -1.39 -10.79
N SER A 453 17.92 -0.55 -10.90
CA SER A 453 17.33 0.17 -9.77
C SER A 453 15.80 0.25 -9.91
N PRO A 454 15.01 0.04 -8.84
CA PRO A 454 13.55 -0.06 -8.95
C PRO A 454 12.94 1.22 -9.51
N GLY A 455 12.12 1.09 -10.57
CA GLY A 455 11.39 2.21 -11.17
C GLY A 455 12.29 3.29 -11.79
N CYS A 456 13.55 2.97 -12.13
CA CYS A 456 14.46 3.90 -12.80
C CYS A 456 14.59 3.57 -14.28
N ILE A 457 14.06 4.44 -15.13
CA ILE A 457 14.17 4.34 -16.58
C ILE A 457 15.64 4.45 -17.01
N PRO A 458 16.15 3.57 -17.90
CA PRO A 458 17.54 3.62 -18.38
C PRO A 458 17.71 4.64 -19.52
N VAL A 459 17.28 5.87 -19.26
CA VAL A 459 17.32 7.01 -20.19
C VAL A 459 17.67 8.26 -19.39
N GLU A 460 18.76 8.93 -19.76
CA GLU A 460 19.22 10.14 -19.08
C GLU A 460 18.20 11.29 -19.21
N GLY A 461 17.99 12.04 -18.13
CA GLY A 461 17.14 13.23 -18.10
C GLY A 461 15.63 12.94 -18.03
N LEU A 462 15.26 11.66 -17.98
CA LEU A 462 13.87 11.20 -17.82
C LEU A 462 13.60 10.65 -16.41
N GLU A 463 14.52 10.80 -15.48
CA GLU A 463 14.39 10.25 -14.14
C GLU A 463 13.31 10.94 -13.31
N HIS A 464 12.54 10.15 -12.56
CA HIS A 464 11.46 10.68 -11.74
C HIS A 464 11.96 11.33 -10.43
N ASP A 465 13.15 10.94 -9.94
CA ASP A 465 13.73 11.42 -8.69
C ASP A 465 15.28 11.50 -8.73
N GLN A 466 15.86 12.07 -7.67
CA GLN A 466 17.31 12.19 -7.54
C GLN A 466 18.03 10.85 -7.38
N ARG A 467 17.35 9.82 -6.88
CA ARG A 467 17.94 8.47 -6.73
C ARG A 467 18.20 7.87 -8.10
N CYS A 468 17.19 7.88 -8.98
CA CYS A 468 17.32 7.41 -10.35
C CYS A 468 18.34 8.24 -11.12
N ALA A 469 18.33 9.58 -10.99
CA ALA A 469 19.33 10.43 -11.64
C ALA A 469 20.76 10.14 -11.17
N ARG A 470 20.95 9.84 -9.88
CA ARG A 470 22.26 9.41 -9.34
C ARG A 470 22.65 8.04 -9.87
N PHE A 471 21.71 7.09 -9.91
CA PHE A 471 21.93 5.73 -10.43
C PHE A 471 22.38 5.78 -11.89
N ASN A 472 21.61 6.44 -12.78
CA ASN A 472 21.90 6.53 -14.20
C ASN A 472 23.29 7.15 -14.48
N ARG A 473 23.63 8.29 -13.84
CA ARG A 473 24.96 8.90 -13.98
C ARG A 473 26.11 7.96 -13.59
N ARG A 474 25.92 7.11 -12.58
CA ARG A 474 26.95 6.13 -12.16
C ARG A 474 27.10 5.01 -13.19
N VAL A 475 26.00 4.53 -13.76
CA VAL A 475 26.01 3.52 -14.83
C VAL A 475 26.71 4.06 -16.08
N GLU A 476 26.39 5.27 -16.50
CA GLU A 476 27.01 5.93 -17.66
C GLU A 476 28.50 6.19 -17.45
N GLY A 477 28.88 6.69 -16.27
CA GLY A 477 30.28 6.87 -15.89
C GLY A 477 31.07 5.58 -15.96
N ALA A 478 30.42 4.43 -15.83
CA ALA A 478 31.04 3.11 -15.91
C ALA A 478 31.16 2.55 -17.34
N LEU A 479 30.44 3.09 -18.35
CA LEU A 479 30.49 2.58 -19.73
C LEU A 479 31.91 2.58 -20.31
N LYS A 480 32.68 3.65 -20.06
CA LYS A 480 34.09 3.76 -20.50
C LYS A 480 35.03 2.82 -19.74
N PRO A 481 35.12 2.87 -18.39
CA PRO A 481 36.07 2.04 -17.64
C PRO A 481 35.76 0.54 -17.70
N GLN A 482 34.52 0.14 -17.99
CA GLN A 482 34.16 -1.28 -18.10
C GLN A 482 34.52 -1.92 -19.44
N ALA A 483 34.83 -1.11 -20.48
CA ALA A 483 35.12 -1.57 -21.85
C ALA A 483 34.02 -2.48 -22.42
N VAL A 484 32.77 -2.01 -22.39
CA VAL A 484 31.58 -2.77 -22.84
C VAL A 484 31.34 -2.62 -24.34
N GLY A 485 31.07 -3.72 -25.03
CA GLY A 485 30.79 -3.74 -26.48
C GLY A 485 29.31 -3.58 -26.83
N ASP A 486 28.45 -4.12 -25.96
CA ASP A 486 27.00 -4.14 -26.14
C ASP A 486 26.32 -3.60 -24.87
N VAL A 487 25.26 -2.81 -25.02
CA VAL A 487 24.43 -2.27 -23.95
C VAL A 487 23.00 -2.75 -24.16
N VAL A 488 22.41 -3.35 -23.13
CA VAL A 488 21.05 -3.90 -23.15
C VAL A 488 20.18 -3.03 -22.27
N LEU A 489 19.22 -2.33 -22.88
CA LEU A 489 18.26 -1.50 -22.16
C LEU A 489 17.00 -2.31 -21.88
N VAL A 490 16.66 -2.45 -20.60
CA VAL A 490 15.51 -3.23 -20.13
C VAL A 490 14.69 -2.37 -19.17
N ALA A 491 13.40 -2.21 -19.42
CA ALA A 491 12.52 -1.50 -18.51
C ALA A 491 11.07 -1.94 -18.64
N ARG A 492 10.25 -1.58 -17.66
CA ARG A 492 8.79 -1.54 -17.81
C ARG A 492 8.37 -0.27 -18.55
N TRP A 493 8.65 -0.20 -19.84
CA TRP A 493 8.50 1.04 -20.64
C TRP A 493 7.13 1.72 -20.46
N SER A 494 6.06 0.94 -20.44
CA SER A 494 4.69 1.44 -20.29
C SER A 494 4.39 2.06 -18.92
N LEU A 495 5.17 1.75 -17.87
CA LEU A 495 5.04 2.39 -16.55
C LEU A 495 5.29 3.89 -16.64
N TYR A 496 6.32 4.28 -17.39
CA TYR A 496 6.74 5.68 -17.55
C TYR A 496 5.83 6.47 -18.51
N LEU A 497 4.99 5.78 -19.29
CA LEU A 497 4.05 6.42 -20.20
C LEU A 497 2.63 6.46 -19.64
N TYR A 498 2.14 5.36 -19.09
CA TYR A 498 0.72 5.15 -18.83
C TYR A 498 0.42 4.84 -17.35
N GLY A 499 1.44 4.74 -16.51
CA GLY A 499 1.30 4.32 -15.12
C GLY A 499 1.15 2.80 -14.98
N ASP A 500 0.88 2.35 -13.77
CA ASP A 500 0.59 0.93 -13.53
C ASP A 500 -0.80 0.52 -14.05
N VAL A 501 -1.13 -0.77 -13.94
CA VAL A 501 -2.44 -1.30 -14.39
C VAL A 501 -3.60 -0.81 -13.53
N LYS A 502 -3.35 -0.27 -12.33
CA LYS A 502 -4.33 0.28 -11.39
C LYS A 502 -4.51 1.81 -11.56
N GLY A 503 -3.82 2.41 -12.53
CA GLY A 503 -3.88 3.84 -12.82
C GLY A 503 -3.07 4.71 -11.87
N ASP A 504 -2.08 4.15 -11.16
CA ASP A 504 -1.05 4.95 -10.49
C ASP A 504 -0.12 5.60 -11.51
N LEU A 505 -0.03 6.93 -11.44
CA LEU A 505 0.76 7.78 -12.32
C LEU A 505 2.03 8.30 -11.60
N GLY A 506 2.48 7.62 -10.55
CA GLY A 506 3.66 8.03 -9.77
C GLY A 506 4.95 8.11 -10.59
N HIS A 507 5.13 7.19 -11.54
CA HIS A 507 6.35 7.04 -12.35
C HIS A 507 6.24 7.62 -13.77
N VAL A 508 5.09 8.20 -14.14
CA VAL A 508 4.92 8.70 -15.51
C VAL A 508 5.78 9.93 -15.78
N LEU A 509 6.24 10.04 -17.01
CA LEU A 509 6.91 11.23 -17.51
C LEU A 509 5.90 12.39 -17.57
N ARG A 510 6.27 13.48 -16.90
CA ARG A 510 5.43 14.69 -16.78
C ARG A 510 5.97 15.82 -17.64
N ASP A 511 5.16 16.83 -17.91
CA ASP A 511 5.62 18.07 -18.53
C ASP A 511 6.57 18.85 -17.58
N THR A 512 7.12 19.95 -18.06
CA THR A 512 8.00 20.84 -17.27
C THR A 512 7.30 21.47 -16.05
N HIS A 513 5.97 21.41 -15.99
CA HIS A 513 5.15 21.91 -14.90
C HIS A 513 4.68 20.78 -13.96
N GLY A 514 5.16 19.54 -14.16
CA GLY A 514 4.79 18.38 -13.34
C GLY A 514 3.42 17.77 -13.66
N ARG A 515 2.77 18.16 -14.76
CA ARG A 515 1.48 17.61 -15.17
C ARG A 515 1.68 16.42 -16.11
N TYR A 516 0.82 15.42 -15.96
CA TYR A 516 0.81 14.29 -16.87
C TYR A 516 -0.05 14.62 -18.09
N ASP A 517 0.54 14.45 -19.26
CA ASP A 517 -0.14 14.42 -20.55
C ASP A 517 0.46 13.28 -21.36
N ARG A 518 -0.41 12.46 -21.97
CA ARG A 518 0.02 11.24 -22.66
C ARG A 518 0.93 11.56 -23.85
N ALA A 519 0.53 12.52 -24.68
CA ALA A 519 1.30 12.86 -25.88
C ALA A 519 2.67 13.43 -25.51
N THR A 520 2.72 14.26 -24.46
CA THR A 520 3.96 14.79 -23.90
C THR A 520 4.86 13.69 -23.35
N ALA A 521 4.32 12.72 -22.60
CA ALA A 521 5.07 11.59 -22.07
C ALA A 521 5.68 10.73 -23.20
N GLU A 522 4.87 10.42 -24.22
CA GLU A 522 5.29 9.68 -25.42
C GLU A 522 6.41 10.42 -26.17
N GLN A 523 6.25 11.73 -26.40
CA GLN A 523 7.27 12.57 -27.05
C GLN A 523 8.57 12.63 -26.25
N ARG A 524 8.49 12.86 -24.94
CA ARG A 524 9.68 12.91 -24.06
C ARG A 524 10.45 11.58 -24.07
N LEU A 525 9.74 10.45 -24.04
CA LEU A 525 10.38 9.14 -24.15
C LEU A 525 11.06 8.96 -25.51
N ALA A 526 10.40 9.34 -26.60
CA ALA A 526 10.96 9.25 -27.94
C ALA A 526 12.27 10.05 -28.05
N ASP A 527 12.25 11.33 -27.65
CA ASP A 527 13.41 12.22 -27.74
C ASP A 527 14.56 11.72 -26.85
N GLY A 528 14.27 11.38 -25.60
CA GLY A 528 15.28 10.91 -24.64
C GLY A 528 15.90 9.58 -25.02
N LEU A 529 15.09 8.60 -25.45
CA LEU A 529 15.59 7.29 -25.86
C LEU A 529 16.39 7.38 -27.17
N GLN A 530 15.94 8.17 -28.14
CA GLN A 530 16.73 8.41 -29.36
C GLN A 530 18.08 9.06 -29.06
N ALA A 531 18.11 10.04 -28.15
CA ALA A 531 19.34 10.68 -27.72
C ALA A 531 20.29 9.70 -27.01
N THR A 532 19.77 8.90 -26.08
CA THR A 532 20.52 7.86 -25.36
C THR A 532 21.11 6.83 -26.33
N VAL A 533 20.30 6.33 -27.26
CA VAL A 533 20.78 5.37 -28.27
C VAL A 533 21.86 5.99 -29.15
N ARG A 534 21.68 7.22 -29.62
CA ARG A 534 22.71 7.92 -30.40
C ARG A 534 24.02 8.06 -29.65
N GLN A 535 23.98 8.50 -28.38
CA GLN A 535 25.16 8.64 -27.53
C GLN A 535 25.88 7.29 -27.33
N LEU A 536 25.12 6.22 -27.07
CA LEU A 536 25.70 4.88 -26.94
C LEU A 536 26.35 4.41 -28.25
N ARG A 537 25.71 4.65 -29.39
CA ARG A 537 26.24 4.30 -30.71
C ARG A 537 27.50 5.10 -31.06
N GLU A 538 27.52 6.40 -30.79
CA GLU A 538 28.69 7.28 -30.95
C GLU A 538 29.84 6.87 -30.02
N GLY A 539 29.53 6.35 -28.83
CA GLY A 539 30.48 5.72 -27.92
C GLY A 539 31.01 4.35 -28.39
N GLY A 540 30.54 3.85 -29.54
CA GLY A 540 30.96 2.57 -30.13
C GLY A 540 30.17 1.35 -29.65
N HIS A 541 29.20 1.53 -28.76
CA HIS A 541 28.41 0.43 -28.18
C HIS A 541 27.27 0.02 -29.09
N ARG A 542 27.02 -1.28 -29.26
CA ARG A 542 25.75 -1.77 -29.83
C ARG A 542 24.66 -1.73 -28.79
N VAL A 543 23.42 -1.52 -29.24
CA VAL A 543 22.29 -1.34 -28.32
C VAL A 543 21.24 -2.42 -28.57
N TRP A 544 20.80 -3.04 -27.49
CA TRP A 544 19.70 -4.01 -27.48
C TRP A 544 18.53 -3.40 -26.71
N LEU A 545 17.41 -3.17 -27.40
CA LEU A 545 16.18 -2.67 -26.80
C LEU A 545 15.27 -3.86 -26.49
N VAL A 546 15.10 -4.18 -25.21
CA VAL A 546 14.25 -5.29 -24.78
C VAL A 546 12.86 -4.74 -24.47
N LYS A 547 11.84 -5.22 -25.20
CA LYS A 547 10.45 -4.89 -24.89
C LYS A 547 10.03 -5.51 -23.57
N GLU A 548 9.07 -4.90 -22.90
CA GLU A 548 8.54 -5.44 -21.65
C GLU A 548 7.71 -6.71 -21.90
N ALA A 549 7.72 -7.63 -20.93
CA ALA A 549 6.85 -8.80 -20.96
C ALA A 549 5.37 -8.39 -20.86
N PRO A 550 4.42 -9.23 -21.33
CA PRO A 550 2.99 -8.97 -21.13
C PRO A 550 2.65 -8.75 -19.66
N LEU A 551 2.06 -7.60 -19.35
CA LEU A 551 1.66 -7.22 -18.00
C LEU A 551 0.30 -7.83 -17.68
N GLN A 552 0.20 -8.53 -16.56
CA GLN A 552 -1.03 -9.15 -16.11
C GLN A 552 -1.87 -8.15 -15.32
N GLN A 553 -3.18 -8.39 -15.25
CA GLN A 553 -4.11 -7.54 -14.48
C GLN A 553 -4.23 -7.98 -13.01
N PHE A 554 -3.55 -9.06 -12.64
CA PHE A 554 -3.59 -9.70 -11.33
C PHE A 554 -2.22 -10.31 -11.03
N SER A 555 -1.94 -10.63 -9.77
CA SER A 555 -0.76 -11.43 -9.42
C SER A 555 -0.98 -12.89 -9.83
N PRO A 556 -0.21 -13.45 -10.78
CA PRO A 556 -0.39 -14.81 -11.22
C PRO A 556 -0.10 -15.90 -10.20
N PRO A 557 1.02 -15.90 -9.43
CA PRO A 557 1.28 -16.99 -8.49
C PRO A 557 0.16 -17.09 -7.46
N TYR A 558 -0.38 -15.94 -7.08
CA TYR A 558 -1.55 -15.82 -6.25
C TYR A 558 -2.81 -16.47 -6.87
N ARG A 559 -3.16 -16.10 -8.11
CA ARG A 559 -4.38 -16.62 -8.78
C ARG A 559 -4.26 -18.12 -9.04
N LEU A 560 -3.10 -18.57 -9.49
CA LEU A 560 -2.81 -19.97 -9.78
C LEU A 560 -2.85 -20.83 -8.52
N THR A 561 -2.21 -20.39 -7.41
CA THR A 561 -2.28 -21.07 -6.11
C THR A 561 -3.74 -21.28 -5.70
N ARG A 562 -4.57 -20.25 -5.87
CA ARG A 562 -5.98 -20.30 -5.51
C ARG A 562 -6.79 -21.21 -6.41
N LEU A 563 -6.61 -21.16 -7.73
CA LEU A 563 -7.28 -22.07 -8.65
C LEU A 563 -6.93 -23.52 -8.33
N ALA A 564 -5.67 -23.80 -8.01
CA ALA A 564 -5.22 -25.11 -7.54
C ALA A 564 -5.90 -25.52 -6.21
N MET A 565 -6.02 -24.61 -5.24
CA MET A 565 -6.76 -24.87 -3.99
C MET A 565 -8.24 -25.19 -4.22
N LEU A 566 -8.85 -24.56 -5.22
CA LEU A 566 -10.25 -24.76 -5.59
C LEU A 566 -10.44 -25.88 -6.61
N HIS A 567 -9.38 -26.61 -6.98
CA HIS A 567 -9.41 -27.65 -8.01
C HIS A 567 -9.99 -27.16 -9.34
N ARG A 568 -9.72 -25.90 -9.69
CA ARG A 568 -10.12 -25.28 -10.96
C ARG A 568 -8.96 -25.32 -11.97
N PRO A 569 -9.27 -25.38 -13.28
CA PRO A 569 -8.25 -25.28 -14.32
C PRO A 569 -7.45 -23.98 -14.22
N THR A 570 -6.21 -24.02 -14.70
CA THR A 570 -5.28 -22.88 -14.74
C THR A 570 -4.80 -22.54 -16.14
N ASP A 571 -5.16 -23.36 -17.12
CA ASP A 571 -4.72 -23.22 -18.49
C ASP A 571 -5.24 -21.90 -19.07
N ASP A 572 -6.55 -21.62 -19.00
CA ASP A 572 -7.20 -20.42 -19.55
C ASP A 572 -6.86 -19.08 -18.86
N VAL A 573 -5.85 -19.05 -17.99
CA VAL A 573 -5.49 -17.88 -17.21
C VAL A 573 -4.41 -17.07 -17.91
N GLY A 574 -4.68 -15.80 -18.17
CA GLY A 574 -3.72 -14.88 -18.75
C GLY A 574 -4.32 -13.56 -19.20
N LEU A 575 -3.50 -12.78 -19.92
CA LEU A 575 -3.90 -11.52 -20.54
C LEU A 575 -4.22 -11.76 -22.01
N ALA A 576 -5.29 -11.15 -22.52
CA ALA A 576 -5.54 -11.15 -23.96
C ALA A 576 -4.39 -10.48 -24.72
N VAL A 577 -3.90 -11.14 -25.78
CA VAL A 577 -2.80 -10.64 -26.62
C VAL A 577 -3.10 -9.26 -27.20
N THR A 578 -4.35 -9.00 -27.54
CA THR A 578 -4.82 -7.71 -28.05
C THR A 578 -4.62 -6.58 -27.05
N GLU A 579 -4.78 -6.83 -25.74
CA GLU A 579 -4.55 -5.85 -24.69
C GLU A 579 -3.06 -5.52 -24.55
N HIS A 580 -2.19 -6.54 -24.59
CA HIS A 580 -0.75 -6.35 -24.59
C HIS A 580 -0.32 -5.47 -25.78
N PHE A 581 -0.72 -5.82 -26.99
CA PHE A 581 -0.34 -5.07 -28.19
C PHE A 581 -0.91 -3.65 -28.20
N LYS A 582 -2.15 -3.46 -27.71
CA LYS A 582 -2.74 -2.11 -27.57
C LYS A 582 -1.90 -1.24 -26.64
N ARG A 583 -1.43 -1.79 -25.51
CA ARG A 583 -0.59 -1.07 -24.56
C ARG A 583 0.83 -0.83 -25.10
N GLN A 584 1.37 -1.76 -25.89
CA GLN A 584 2.72 -1.68 -26.45
C GLN A 584 2.83 -0.96 -27.80
N ALA A 585 1.73 -0.50 -28.39
CA ALA A 585 1.70 0.00 -29.77
C ALA A 585 2.72 1.11 -30.02
N PHE A 586 2.72 2.16 -29.18
CA PHE A 586 3.66 3.28 -29.29
C PHE A 586 5.12 2.83 -29.11
N ILE A 587 5.41 2.06 -28.05
CA ILE A 587 6.76 1.58 -27.72
C ILE A 587 7.31 0.71 -28.86
N SER A 588 6.49 -0.19 -29.40
CA SER A 588 6.86 -1.06 -30.52
C SER A 588 7.18 -0.26 -31.78
N GLN A 589 6.37 0.77 -32.07
CA GLN A 589 6.61 1.66 -33.21
C GLN A 589 7.91 2.46 -33.05
N LEU A 590 8.13 3.04 -31.86
CA LEU A 590 9.35 3.79 -31.55
C LEU A 590 10.60 2.90 -31.67
N PHE A 591 10.57 1.69 -31.13
CA PHE A 591 11.71 0.77 -31.18
C PHE A 591 12.03 0.34 -32.61
N ALA A 592 11.00 0.08 -33.42
CA ALA A 592 11.18 -0.23 -34.84
C ALA A 592 11.80 0.94 -35.61
N GLN A 593 11.37 2.18 -35.34
CA GLN A 593 11.96 3.39 -35.94
C GLN A 593 13.43 3.56 -35.57
N ILE A 594 13.78 3.41 -34.28
CA ILE A 594 15.17 3.54 -33.81
C ILE A 594 16.04 2.46 -34.45
N ALA A 595 15.58 1.21 -34.50
CA ALA A 595 16.33 0.11 -35.11
C ALA A 595 16.53 0.29 -36.62
N ALA A 596 15.50 0.74 -37.34
CA ALA A 596 15.59 1.03 -38.77
C ALA A 596 16.58 2.18 -39.08
N ALA A 597 16.67 3.17 -38.20
CA ALA A 597 17.60 4.29 -38.34
C ALA A 597 19.05 3.95 -37.94
N ASN A 598 19.31 2.82 -37.27
CA ASN A 598 20.61 2.50 -36.68
C ASN A 598 21.00 1.02 -36.87
N SER A 599 21.95 0.72 -37.76
CA SER A 599 22.44 -0.65 -38.06
C SER A 599 23.12 -1.39 -36.89
N GLY A 600 23.32 -0.71 -35.76
CA GLY A 600 23.87 -1.28 -34.52
C GLY A 600 22.86 -1.46 -33.39
N VAL A 601 21.57 -1.29 -33.67
CA VAL A 601 20.48 -1.46 -32.71
C VAL A 601 19.70 -2.74 -33.03
N SER A 602 19.32 -3.49 -32.01
CA SER A 602 18.50 -4.69 -32.15
C SER A 602 17.35 -4.65 -31.15
N VAL A 603 16.17 -5.08 -31.57
CA VAL A 603 14.96 -5.13 -30.73
C VAL A 603 14.68 -6.58 -30.37
N VAL A 604 14.40 -6.81 -29.09
CA VAL A 604 14.10 -8.13 -28.54
C VAL A 604 12.69 -8.10 -27.94
N ASP A 605 11.86 -9.08 -28.31
CA ASP A 605 10.47 -9.16 -27.87
C ASP A 605 10.23 -10.51 -27.16
N PRO A 606 9.96 -10.52 -25.84
CA PRO A 606 9.64 -11.75 -25.11
C PRO A 606 8.20 -12.23 -25.33
N ALA A 607 7.28 -11.37 -25.81
CA ALA A 607 5.86 -11.68 -25.90
C ALA A 607 5.51 -12.90 -26.77
N PRO A 608 6.17 -13.15 -27.93
CA PRO A 608 5.85 -14.31 -28.77
C PRO A 608 6.09 -15.68 -28.12
N LEU A 609 6.90 -15.75 -27.06
CA LEU A 609 7.06 -16.99 -26.29
C LEU A 609 5.99 -17.12 -25.20
N LEU A 610 5.58 -16.00 -24.60
CA LEU A 610 4.62 -15.97 -23.48
C LEU A 610 3.17 -16.01 -23.94
N CYS A 611 2.90 -15.69 -25.21
CA CYS A 611 1.57 -15.66 -25.78
C CYS A 611 1.40 -16.72 -26.86
N ASP A 612 0.24 -17.37 -26.86
CA ASP A 612 -0.06 -18.46 -27.78
C ASP A 612 -0.97 -18.04 -28.94
N ASP A 613 -1.15 -18.97 -29.88
CA ASP A 613 -1.99 -18.78 -31.08
C ASP A 613 -3.49 -18.67 -30.74
N ALA A 614 -3.90 -19.02 -29.51
CA ALA A 614 -5.26 -18.81 -29.03
C ALA A 614 -5.52 -17.35 -28.61
N GLY A 615 -4.51 -16.48 -28.70
CA GLY A 615 -4.62 -15.07 -28.38
C GLY A 615 -4.51 -14.78 -26.90
N LEU A 616 -3.89 -15.67 -26.11
CA LEU A 616 -3.71 -15.51 -24.67
C LEU A 616 -2.23 -15.51 -24.28
N CYS A 617 -1.82 -14.49 -23.53
CA CYS A 617 -0.53 -14.44 -22.86
C CYS A 617 -0.62 -15.20 -21.54
N ARG A 618 -0.17 -16.45 -21.57
CA ARG A 618 -0.27 -17.42 -20.46
C ARG A 618 0.57 -16.95 -19.28
N VAL A 619 0.10 -17.27 -18.09
CA VAL A 619 0.83 -17.02 -16.84
C VAL A 619 1.35 -18.28 -16.18
N GLU A 620 1.01 -19.44 -16.74
CA GLU A 620 1.32 -20.76 -16.22
C GLU A 620 1.96 -21.61 -17.31
N ARG A 621 2.97 -22.40 -16.91
CA ARG A 621 3.56 -23.43 -17.75
C ARG A 621 4.06 -24.59 -16.91
N ASP A 622 3.69 -25.80 -17.30
CA ASP A 622 4.16 -27.06 -16.71
C ASP A 622 4.04 -27.11 -15.17
N GLY A 623 2.95 -26.58 -14.63
CA GLY A 623 2.67 -26.49 -13.19
C GLY A 623 3.41 -25.36 -12.47
N HIS A 624 3.91 -24.36 -13.18
CA HIS A 624 4.68 -23.25 -12.61
C HIS A 624 4.13 -21.88 -13.01
N SER A 625 4.20 -20.93 -12.09
CA SER A 625 3.92 -19.51 -12.41
C SER A 625 5.07 -18.94 -13.23
N LEU A 626 4.77 -18.36 -14.39
CA LEU A 626 5.72 -17.62 -15.23
C LEU A 626 6.05 -16.23 -14.66
N TYR A 627 5.29 -15.78 -13.67
CA TYR A 627 5.41 -14.45 -13.09
C TYR A 627 5.56 -14.49 -11.57
N THR A 628 6.22 -13.47 -11.03
CA THR A 628 6.36 -13.24 -9.58
C THR A 628 5.23 -12.39 -9.02
N ASP A 629 4.79 -11.42 -9.81
CA ASP A 629 3.66 -10.54 -9.55
C ASP A 629 2.95 -10.21 -10.87
N ASP A 630 2.21 -9.12 -10.95
CA ASP A 630 1.48 -8.72 -12.15
C ASP A 630 2.38 -8.30 -13.33
N ASN A 631 3.71 -8.14 -13.13
CA ASN A 631 4.58 -7.55 -14.16
C ASN A 631 5.97 -8.17 -14.28
N HIS A 632 6.55 -8.69 -13.20
CA HIS A 632 7.86 -9.35 -13.20
C HIS A 632 7.75 -10.81 -13.57
N LEU A 633 8.63 -11.27 -14.45
CA LEU A 633 8.80 -12.70 -14.69
C LEU A 633 9.37 -13.38 -13.45
N SER A 634 8.90 -14.60 -13.18
CA SER A 634 9.54 -15.49 -12.20
C SER A 634 10.86 -16.01 -12.76
N GLU A 635 11.66 -16.69 -11.94
CA GLU A 635 12.88 -17.36 -12.44
C GLU A 635 12.57 -18.33 -13.60
N ILE A 636 11.43 -19.01 -13.51
CA ILE A 636 10.97 -19.96 -14.52
C ILE A 636 10.51 -19.21 -15.77
N GLY A 637 9.74 -18.14 -15.61
CA GLY A 637 9.34 -17.29 -16.74
C GLY A 637 10.52 -16.65 -17.45
N ALA A 638 11.51 -16.18 -16.69
CA ALA A 638 12.75 -15.63 -17.23
C ALA A 638 13.49 -16.69 -18.06
N ARG A 639 13.74 -17.88 -17.50
CA ARG A 639 14.38 -18.98 -18.25
C ARG A 639 13.58 -19.42 -19.47
N PHE A 640 12.26 -19.40 -19.38
CA PHE A 640 11.39 -19.73 -20.50
C PHE A 640 11.56 -18.76 -21.67
N VAL A 641 11.75 -17.46 -21.40
CA VAL A 641 12.03 -16.47 -22.44
C VAL A 641 13.50 -16.38 -22.85
N ALA A 642 14.42 -17.16 -22.26
CA ALA A 642 15.85 -17.11 -22.57
C ALA A 642 16.20 -17.18 -24.08
N PRO A 643 15.50 -17.96 -24.94
CA PRO A 643 15.81 -18.01 -26.36
C PRO A 643 15.80 -16.66 -27.08
N VAL A 644 15.05 -15.66 -26.61
CA VAL A 644 15.00 -14.33 -27.24
C VAL A 644 16.31 -13.55 -27.14
N LEU A 645 17.15 -13.88 -26.16
CA LEU A 645 18.46 -13.26 -25.94
C LEU A 645 19.64 -14.11 -26.41
N GLU A 646 19.41 -15.32 -26.95
CA GLU A 646 20.46 -16.16 -27.55
C GLU A 646 21.31 -15.44 -28.61
N PRO A 647 20.75 -14.57 -29.50
CA PRO A 647 21.55 -13.82 -30.46
C PRO A 647 22.60 -12.89 -29.81
N LEU A 648 22.31 -12.33 -28.64
CA LEU A 648 23.27 -11.51 -27.88
C LEU A 648 24.47 -12.35 -27.43
N PHE A 649 24.22 -13.51 -26.81
CA PHE A 649 25.30 -14.34 -26.27
C PHE A 649 26.20 -14.93 -27.37
N LYS A 650 25.61 -15.44 -28.47
CA LYS A 650 26.37 -15.94 -29.63
C LYS A 650 27.29 -14.87 -30.21
N ARG A 651 26.82 -13.63 -30.25
CA ARG A 651 27.61 -12.49 -30.73
C ARG A 651 28.80 -12.20 -29.82
N LEU A 652 28.56 -12.07 -28.51
CA LEU A 652 29.62 -11.83 -27.53
C LEU A 652 30.68 -12.95 -27.58
N GLN A 653 30.24 -14.19 -27.75
CA GLN A 653 31.12 -15.35 -27.88
C GLN A 653 31.99 -15.28 -29.15
N ALA A 654 31.40 -14.90 -30.29
CA ALA A 654 32.13 -14.71 -31.54
C ALA A 654 33.20 -13.61 -31.41
N GLN A 655 32.89 -12.49 -30.74
CA GLN A 655 33.84 -11.40 -30.50
C GLN A 655 34.99 -11.84 -29.58
N ALA A 656 34.69 -12.57 -28.50
CA ALA A 656 35.72 -13.09 -27.60
C ALA A 656 36.67 -14.08 -28.31
N THR A 657 36.17 -14.85 -29.27
CA THR A 657 36.97 -15.79 -30.05
C THR A 657 37.92 -15.06 -31.02
N LEU A 658 37.43 -14.01 -31.69
CA LEU A 658 38.23 -13.19 -32.61
C LEU A 658 39.36 -12.43 -31.89
N GLY A 659 39.12 -11.95 -30.66
CA GLY A 659 40.13 -11.25 -29.86
C GLY A 659 41.28 -12.15 -29.37
N ASN A 660 41.06 -13.46 -29.22
CA ASN A 660 42.10 -14.42 -28.85
C ASN A 660 42.94 -14.91 -30.04
N GLY A 661 42.39 -14.89 -31.27
CA GLY A 661 43.09 -15.33 -32.48
C GLY A 661 44.23 -14.40 -32.93
N SER A 662 44.11 -13.09 -32.68
CA SER A 662 45.13 -12.09 -33.01
C SER A 662 46.35 -12.13 -32.08
N VAL A 663 46.22 -12.69 -30.88
CA VAL A 663 47.35 -12.87 -29.93
C VAL A 663 48.20 -14.09 -30.28
N ASN A 664 47.62 -15.12 -30.92
CA ASN A 664 48.35 -16.32 -31.33
C ASN A 664 49.03 -16.21 -32.71
N ALA A 665 48.63 -15.24 -33.55
CA ALA A 665 49.30 -14.96 -34.83
C ALA A 665 50.54 -14.06 -34.70
N ALA A 666 50.81 -13.52 -33.50
CA ALA A 666 51.94 -12.66 -33.19
C ALA A 666 52.99 -13.32 -32.28
N LYS A 667 53.03 -14.67 -32.24
CA LYS A 667 54.08 -15.45 -31.59
C LYS A 667 54.87 -16.26 -32.60
#